data_AF-A0A0M8RY35-F1
#
_entry.id   AF-A0A0M8RY35-F1
#
_cell.length_a   1.000
_cell.length_b   1.000
_cell.length_c   1.000
_cell.angle_alpha   90.00
_cell.angle_beta   90.00
_cell.angle_gamma   90.00
#
_symmetry.space_group_name_H-M   'P 1'
#
loop_
_entity.id
_entity.type
_entity.pdbx_description
1 polymer ?
#
loop_
_entity_poly.entity_id
_entity_poly.type
_entity_poly.pdbx_seq_one_letter_code
_entity_poly.pdbx_strand_id
1 'polypeptide(L)'
;MPATAEWQRRFVDGVLATEGVNVPRAALEQIAPFVDQPKSLLYSPRAQDKPERLRDDVLVPIRTDAGTALAVSVRLMGVAGTTWWHNERISTAFRSPADPARGDKPLLPAVRAWTAVTADGTERTFSALRSEFRTLSGLIETIERSGNELLGRDGHRPYDLLEDLVLNGQMEPCMYIAQQLVLDEASVDDDGAQRPAAYWAWPAVRGNNRTRARQTLLGLTSAEVVAGVPMAKLGKDGADVATNPSFWVHRYAQHLNTAYREALQANNTDATAVRAAKVAVVQAHLVIGSPTPERLYRIVQSSNRRDHVHPPLEFRPNDRSRSLGRSILGSYSAAGILPEMVADVLAGTQPIDRLPEGPGDASVSVQRDWRSMRLLAEFFPAEDDARRPLIRAALSEPAPSTLLRAHVNRRLRAWSALTSESYPEPWNPRVADALPVALAKDGVTEVEVPLTRRTLPDLLACADTDPEAFEELLAYRAPHWLAAFDLIDADRGSVGAQRGDSATDQTVDGEESLRIRRGVNNAIAAMRNDPVRAVALLRELALAMDEGDRDPLQVDESGTRLEQVATRAWFNRSFPKTAATAPRVSPGQPTPGAAAAPPESDTQAVKRLRRELNEILTSLEEGVKLLPGIVAQMRAHARAAHIDQPLPEARAQQAALQVTALLPHLRELPELLLALGNREA
;
A
#
# COMPACT_ATOMS: atom_id res chain seq x y z
N MET A 1 -22.95 32.12 7.32
CA MET A 1 -24.27 31.49 7.03
C MET A 1 -24.20 30.84 5.67
N PRO A 2 -24.79 29.65 5.46
CA PRO A 2 -24.79 28.97 4.16
C PRO A 2 -25.43 29.80 3.06
N ALA A 3 -25.03 29.57 1.80
CA ALA A 3 -25.56 30.27 0.64
C ALA A 3 -27.07 30.04 0.46
N THR A 4 -27.79 31.03 -0.04
CA THR A 4 -29.23 30.90 -0.38
C THR A 4 -29.42 29.93 -1.55
N ALA A 5 -30.62 29.35 -1.70
CA ALA A 5 -30.96 28.46 -2.81
C ALA A 5 -30.72 29.07 -4.21
N GLU A 6 -30.94 30.38 -4.38
CA GLU A 6 -30.63 31.08 -5.64
C GLU A 6 -29.12 31.02 -5.97
N TRP A 7 -28.28 31.40 -5.01
CA TRP A 7 -26.82 31.34 -5.15
C TRP A 7 -26.29 29.92 -5.30
N GLN A 8 -26.91 28.93 -4.65
CA GLN A 8 -26.58 27.51 -4.86
C GLN A 8 -26.83 27.10 -6.32
N ARG A 9 -28.00 27.45 -6.89
CA ARG A 9 -28.31 27.17 -8.31
C ARG A 9 -27.34 27.86 -9.27
N ARG A 10 -27.07 29.15 -9.06
CA ARG A 10 -26.11 29.91 -9.89
C ARG A 10 -24.70 29.33 -9.84
N PHE A 11 -24.26 28.84 -8.68
CA PHE A 11 -23.00 28.11 -8.56
C PHE A 11 -23.00 26.84 -9.41
N VAL A 12 -24.02 26.00 -9.29
CA VAL A 12 -24.13 24.75 -10.07
C VAL A 12 -24.12 25.05 -11.56
N ASP A 13 -24.95 26.00 -12.03
CA ASP A 13 -25.03 26.37 -13.43
C ASP A 13 -23.72 26.98 -13.95
N GLY A 14 -23.07 27.82 -13.14
CA GLY A 14 -21.78 28.42 -13.49
C GLY A 14 -20.64 27.41 -13.58
N VAL A 15 -20.62 26.41 -12.69
CA VAL A 15 -19.66 25.30 -12.77
C VAL A 15 -19.89 24.51 -14.06
N LEU A 16 -21.13 24.11 -14.36
CA LEU A 16 -21.45 23.31 -15.55
C LEU A 16 -21.24 24.07 -16.87
N ALA A 17 -21.31 25.40 -16.86
CA ALA A 17 -21.01 26.24 -18.01
C ALA A 17 -19.51 26.48 -18.26
N THR A 18 -18.64 26.05 -17.34
CA THR A 18 -17.18 26.21 -17.43
C THR A 18 -16.57 25.15 -18.35
N GLU A 19 -15.61 25.55 -19.19
CA GLU A 19 -14.95 24.64 -20.13
C GLU A 19 -14.18 23.53 -19.41
N GLY A 20 -14.22 22.30 -19.96
CA GLY A 20 -13.56 21.13 -19.39
C GLY A 20 -14.30 20.48 -18.21
N VAL A 21 -15.44 21.05 -17.78
CA VAL A 21 -16.28 20.47 -16.73
C VAL A 21 -17.20 19.40 -17.31
N ASN A 22 -17.22 18.24 -16.66
CA ASN A 22 -18.11 17.12 -17.00
C ASN A 22 -18.46 16.30 -15.75
N VAL A 23 -18.59 16.94 -14.59
CA VAL A 23 -19.15 16.33 -13.36
C VAL A 23 -20.68 16.32 -13.40
N PRO A 24 -21.37 15.32 -12.82
CA PRO A 24 -22.83 15.27 -12.81
C PRO A 24 -23.46 16.43 -12.03
N ARG A 25 -24.54 17.01 -12.57
CA ARG A 25 -25.32 18.09 -11.92
C ARG A 25 -25.75 17.72 -10.49
N ALA A 26 -26.28 16.52 -10.30
CA ALA A 26 -26.77 16.06 -8.98
C ALA A 26 -25.67 16.02 -7.91
N ALA A 27 -24.41 15.74 -8.29
CA ALA A 27 -23.28 15.80 -7.37
C ALA A 27 -22.98 17.24 -6.92
N LEU A 28 -23.07 18.20 -7.86
CA LEU A 28 -22.89 19.62 -7.57
C LEU A 28 -24.03 20.18 -6.70
N GLU A 29 -25.26 19.77 -6.97
CA GLU A 29 -26.44 20.13 -6.15
C GLU A 29 -26.30 19.63 -4.71
N GLN A 30 -25.71 18.45 -4.50
CA GLN A 30 -25.46 17.92 -3.17
C GLN A 30 -24.44 18.76 -2.37
N ILE A 31 -23.38 19.26 -3.01
CA ILE A 31 -22.30 20.00 -2.32
C ILE A 31 -22.56 21.51 -2.25
N ALA A 32 -23.39 22.06 -3.13
CA ALA A 32 -23.69 23.50 -3.19
C ALA A 32 -24.13 24.11 -1.84
N PRO A 33 -24.94 23.43 -0.98
CA PRO A 33 -25.30 23.94 0.34
C PRO A 33 -24.10 24.20 1.28
N PHE A 34 -22.98 23.51 1.06
CA PHE A 34 -21.77 23.64 1.87
C PHE A 34 -20.83 24.75 1.38
N VAL A 35 -21.02 25.27 0.17
CA VAL A 35 -20.12 26.26 -0.44
C VAL A 35 -20.33 27.61 0.23
N ASP A 36 -19.25 28.14 0.81
CA ASP A 36 -19.20 29.49 1.38
C ASP A 36 -18.94 30.51 0.27
N GLN A 37 -19.75 31.58 0.25
CA GLN A 37 -19.64 32.70 -0.69
C GLN A 37 -19.52 32.31 -2.19
N PRO A 38 -20.43 31.49 -2.75
CA PRO A 38 -20.34 31.04 -4.15
C PRO A 38 -20.26 32.18 -5.19
N LYS A 39 -20.82 33.36 -4.89
CA LYS A 39 -20.73 34.56 -5.75
C LYS A 39 -19.28 34.94 -6.10
N SER A 40 -18.34 34.76 -5.17
CA SER A 40 -16.93 35.13 -5.39
C SER A 40 -16.20 34.19 -6.35
N LEU A 41 -16.80 33.03 -6.67
CA LEU A 41 -16.24 32.03 -7.58
C LEU A 41 -16.64 32.28 -9.03
N LEU A 42 -17.69 33.06 -9.26
CA LEU A 42 -18.33 33.24 -10.56
C LEU A 42 -17.87 34.53 -11.24
N TYR A 43 -17.81 34.47 -12.57
CA TYR A 43 -17.62 35.59 -13.47
C TYR A 43 -18.77 35.62 -14.48
N SER A 44 -19.38 36.78 -14.63
CA SER A 44 -20.36 37.06 -15.67
C SER A 44 -19.64 37.67 -16.88
N PRO A 45 -19.63 37.03 -18.05
CA PRO A 45 -19.01 37.60 -19.25
C PRO A 45 -19.68 38.91 -19.66
N ARG A 46 -18.93 39.83 -20.30
CA ARG A 46 -19.45 41.15 -20.73
C ARG A 46 -20.59 41.07 -21.77
N ALA A 47 -20.74 39.95 -22.48
CA ALA A 47 -21.84 39.73 -23.41
C ALA A 47 -23.06 39.17 -22.67
N GLN A 48 -24.21 39.85 -22.78
CA GLN A 48 -25.45 39.53 -22.05
C GLN A 48 -25.97 38.10 -22.27
N ASP A 49 -25.57 37.43 -23.35
CA ASP A 49 -26.07 36.09 -23.71
C ASP A 49 -25.16 34.94 -23.26
N LYS A 50 -24.01 35.21 -22.63
CA LYS A 50 -23.13 34.13 -22.16
C LYS A 50 -23.48 33.75 -20.72
N PRO A 51 -23.63 32.44 -20.41
CA PRO A 51 -23.87 32.01 -19.04
C PRO A 51 -22.70 32.42 -18.13
N GLU A 52 -23.00 32.65 -16.86
CA GLU A 52 -21.97 32.81 -15.83
C GLU A 52 -21.06 31.58 -15.81
N ARG A 53 -19.78 31.76 -15.48
CA ARG A 53 -18.78 30.67 -15.42
C ARG A 53 -17.90 30.84 -14.19
N LEU A 54 -17.15 29.80 -13.84
CA LEU A 54 -16.09 29.92 -12.84
C LEU A 54 -15.01 30.89 -13.34
N ARG A 55 -14.39 31.62 -12.41
CA ARG A 55 -13.19 32.42 -12.69
C ARG A 55 -11.99 31.51 -12.93
N ASP A 56 -11.10 31.91 -13.84
CA ASP A 56 -9.92 31.10 -14.15
C ASP A 56 -8.96 30.94 -12.95
N ASP A 57 -8.91 31.93 -12.05
CA ASP A 57 -8.03 31.93 -10.86
C ASP A 57 -8.47 30.92 -9.79
N VAL A 58 -9.70 30.41 -9.85
CA VAL A 58 -10.18 29.36 -8.93
C VAL A 58 -10.03 27.96 -9.52
N LEU A 59 -9.59 27.83 -10.78
CA LEU A 59 -9.39 26.54 -11.43
C LEU A 59 -7.99 25.98 -11.13
N VAL A 60 -7.94 24.72 -10.74
CA VAL A 60 -6.71 24.01 -10.35
C VAL A 60 -6.52 22.81 -11.27
N PRO A 61 -5.55 22.84 -12.21
CA PRO A 61 -5.23 21.69 -13.02
C PRO A 61 -4.48 20.63 -12.20
N ILE A 62 -4.93 19.38 -12.28
CA ILE A 62 -4.29 18.22 -11.68
C ILE A 62 -3.65 17.42 -12.81
N ARG A 63 -2.34 17.18 -12.73
CA ARG A 63 -1.59 16.40 -13.71
C ARG A 63 -0.89 15.24 -13.02
N THR A 64 -1.19 14.03 -13.45
CA THR A 64 -0.57 12.80 -12.97
C THR A 64 -0.11 11.97 -14.16
N ASP A 65 0.60 10.88 -13.87
CA ASP A 65 0.96 9.85 -14.84
C ASP A 65 -0.29 9.19 -15.45
N ALA A 66 -1.36 9.03 -14.67
CA ALA A 66 -2.61 8.41 -15.12
C ALA A 66 -3.49 9.34 -16.00
N GLY A 67 -3.21 10.64 -16.05
CA GLY A 67 -3.95 11.61 -16.85
C GLY A 67 -4.11 12.97 -16.19
N THR A 68 -5.09 13.74 -16.66
CA THR A 68 -5.37 15.08 -16.15
C THR A 68 -6.78 15.20 -15.59
N ALA A 69 -6.95 16.00 -14.56
CA ALA A 69 -8.25 16.41 -14.05
C ALA A 69 -8.27 17.93 -13.79
N LEU A 70 -9.46 18.48 -13.73
CA LEU A 70 -9.74 19.86 -13.39
C LEU A 70 -10.46 19.89 -12.04
N ALA A 71 -9.92 20.66 -11.10
CA ALA A 71 -10.59 20.95 -9.85
C ALA A 71 -10.92 22.43 -9.72
N VAL A 72 -11.90 22.75 -8.87
CA VAL A 72 -12.18 24.13 -8.44
C VAL A 72 -11.80 24.30 -6.98
N SER A 73 -11.10 25.40 -6.69
CA SER A 73 -10.74 25.83 -5.35
C SER A 73 -11.89 26.61 -4.73
N VAL A 74 -12.44 26.08 -3.64
CA VAL A 74 -13.64 26.60 -2.98
C VAL A 74 -13.44 26.69 -1.48
N ARG A 75 -14.23 27.54 -0.83
CA ARG A 75 -14.40 27.53 0.62
C ARG A 75 -15.61 26.67 0.95
N LEU A 76 -15.43 25.66 1.80
CA LEU A 76 -16.50 24.76 2.24
C LEU A 76 -16.71 24.88 3.73
N MET A 77 -17.94 24.69 4.18
CA MET A 77 -18.24 24.44 5.59
C MET A 77 -17.42 23.25 6.09
N GLY A 78 -16.91 23.35 7.34
CA GLY A 78 -15.97 22.40 7.93
C GLY A 78 -16.43 20.94 7.97
N VAL A 79 -17.73 20.69 8.00
CA VAL A 79 -18.31 19.34 8.00
C VAL A 79 -18.37 18.70 6.62
N ALA A 80 -18.16 19.48 5.55
CA ALA A 80 -18.31 19.02 4.17
C ALA A 80 -17.31 17.93 3.78
N GLY A 81 -17.78 17.04 2.91
CA GLY A 81 -17.05 15.88 2.40
C GLY A 81 -17.16 14.67 3.31
N THR A 82 -16.48 13.59 2.94
CA THR A 82 -16.46 12.34 3.72
C THR A 82 -15.07 11.76 3.77
N THR A 83 -14.82 10.83 4.70
CA THR A 83 -13.70 9.93 4.57
C THR A 83 -13.87 9.03 3.34
N TRP A 84 -12.76 8.53 2.81
CA TRP A 84 -12.74 7.59 1.70
C TRP A 84 -12.08 6.27 2.11
N TRP A 85 -12.77 5.15 1.91
CA TRP A 85 -12.26 3.80 2.22
C TRP A 85 -11.11 3.38 1.31
N HIS A 86 -11.01 3.95 0.11
CA HIS A 86 -9.89 3.72 -0.82
C HIS A 86 -8.68 4.59 -0.47
N ASN A 87 -8.10 4.37 0.70
CA ASN A 87 -6.88 5.05 1.14
C ASN A 87 -5.83 4.03 1.58
N GLU A 88 -4.60 4.19 1.08
CA GLU A 88 -3.49 3.27 1.34
C GLU A 88 -3.22 3.07 2.84
N ARG A 89 -3.47 4.09 3.66
CA ARG A 89 -3.30 4.01 5.12
C ARG A 89 -4.41 3.24 5.80
N ILE A 90 -5.45 2.77 5.15
CA ILE A 90 -6.50 1.97 5.81
C ILE A 90 -6.91 0.78 4.95
N SER A 91 -6.14 0.44 3.92
CA SER A 91 -6.47 -0.68 3.04
C SER A 91 -6.57 -2.01 3.80
N THR A 92 -5.79 -2.16 4.89
CA THR A 92 -5.79 -3.34 5.76
C THR A 92 -7.06 -3.51 6.61
N ALA A 93 -7.92 -2.50 6.67
CA ALA A 93 -9.20 -2.54 7.36
C ALA A 93 -10.24 -3.41 6.65
N PHE A 94 -10.00 -3.66 5.36
CA PHE A 94 -10.87 -4.40 4.46
C PHE A 94 -10.13 -5.62 3.92
N ARG A 95 -10.87 -6.66 3.53
CA ARG A 95 -10.31 -7.71 2.70
C ARG A 95 -10.07 -7.13 1.31
N SER A 96 -8.87 -7.35 0.76
CA SER A 96 -8.54 -6.90 -0.59
C SER A 96 -9.39 -7.63 -1.62
N PRO A 97 -9.83 -6.97 -2.71
CA PRO A 97 -10.44 -7.64 -3.85
C PRO A 97 -9.55 -8.71 -4.48
N ALA A 98 -8.23 -8.58 -4.34
CA ALA A 98 -7.28 -9.55 -4.89
C ALA A 98 -7.03 -10.77 -3.99
N ASP A 99 -7.61 -10.83 -2.79
CA ASP A 99 -7.60 -12.03 -1.96
C ASP A 99 -8.73 -12.97 -2.41
N PRO A 100 -8.40 -14.12 -3.04
CA PRO A 100 -9.41 -15.04 -3.53
C PRO A 100 -10.01 -15.91 -2.42
N ALA A 101 -9.44 -15.88 -1.21
CA ALA A 101 -9.98 -16.61 -0.07
C ALA A 101 -11.21 -15.91 0.52
N ARG A 102 -12.02 -16.69 1.22
CA ARG A 102 -13.07 -16.15 2.10
C ARG A 102 -12.39 -15.74 3.41
N GLY A 103 -12.89 -14.66 4.00
CA GLY A 103 -12.37 -14.17 5.28
C GLY A 103 -13.38 -13.27 5.98
N ASP A 104 -13.10 -12.97 7.25
CA ASP A 104 -14.03 -12.30 8.15
C ASP A 104 -14.15 -10.79 7.92
N LYS A 105 -13.08 -10.17 7.39
CA LYS A 105 -13.12 -8.74 7.03
C LYS A 105 -14.07 -8.52 5.85
N PRO A 106 -14.87 -7.43 5.87
CA PRO A 106 -15.69 -7.08 4.72
C PRO A 106 -14.80 -6.78 3.51
N LEU A 107 -15.27 -7.20 2.34
CA LEU A 107 -14.60 -6.91 1.07
C LEU A 107 -14.55 -5.39 0.84
N LEU A 108 -13.40 -4.88 0.40
CA LEU A 108 -13.27 -3.48 0.00
C LEU A 108 -14.28 -3.15 -1.11
N PRO A 109 -15.21 -2.19 -0.91
CA PRO A 109 -16.24 -1.91 -1.91
C PRO A 109 -15.65 -1.41 -3.23
N ALA A 110 -16.11 -1.98 -4.34
CA ALA A 110 -15.64 -1.63 -5.67
C ALA A 110 -15.98 -0.15 -6.01
N VAL A 111 -15.08 0.47 -6.76
CA VAL A 111 -15.25 1.83 -7.29
C VAL A 111 -15.07 1.78 -8.79
N ARG A 112 -16.00 2.39 -9.52
CA ARG A 112 -16.00 2.45 -10.99
C ARG A 112 -16.24 3.88 -11.45
N ALA A 113 -15.89 4.18 -12.70
CA ALA A 113 -16.31 5.43 -13.32
C ALA A 113 -17.85 5.49 -13.40
N TRP A 114 -18.41 6.68 -13.21
CA TRP A 114 -19.85 6.88 -13.30
C TRP A 114 -20.26 7.11 -14.75
N THR A 115 -21.19 6.29 -15.25
CA THR A 115 -21.81 6.43 -16.57
C THR A 115 -23.29 6.77 -16.45
N ALA A 116 -23.80 7.53 -17.41
CA ALA A 116 -25.24 7.77 -17.56
C ALA A 116 -25.61 7.98 -19.01
N VAL A 117 -26.86 7.64 -19.35
CA VAL A 117 -27.47 7.95 -20.64
C VAL A 117 -27.86 9.43 -20.64
N THR A 118 -27.29 10.19 -21.57
CA THR A 118 -27.61 11.61 -21.74
C THR A 118 -28.93 11.82 -22.48
N ALA A 119 -29.44 13.07 -22.49
CA ALA A 119 -30.73 13.40 -23.11
C ALA A 119 -30.83 13.07 -24.61
N ASP A 120 -29.68 12.92 -25.27
CA ASP A 120 -29.55 12.47 -26.66
C ASP A 120 -29.55 10.94 -26.82
N GLY A 121 -29.80 10.18 -25.75
CA GLY A 121 -29.82 8.72 -25.74
C GLY A 121 -28.44 8.05 -25.75
N THR A 122 -27.35 8.81 -25.67
CA THR A 122 -25.98 8.26 -25.69
C THR A 122 -25.48 7.98 -24.28
N GLU A 123 -24.89 6.80 -24.03
CA GLU A 123 -24.20 6.55 -22.77
C GLU A 123 -22.87 7.32 -22.72
N ARG A 124 -22.65 8.08 -21.65
CA ARG A 124 -21.42 8.86 -21.44
C ARG A 124 -20.86 8.66 -20.05
N THR A 125 -19.53 8.68 -19.95
CA THR A 125 -18.79 8.68 -18.69
C THR A 125 -18.54 10.10 -18.22
N PHE A 126 -18.74 10.36 -16.93
CA PHE A 126 -18.59 11.69 -16.32
C PHE A 126 -17.47 11.70 -15.30
N SER A 127 -17.02 12.90 -14.90
CA SER A 127 -16.03 13.08 -13.84
C SER A 127 -16.60 12.82 -12.44
N ALA A 128 -17.08 11.60 -12.24
CA ALA A 128 -17.58 11.08 -10.97
C ALA A 128 -17.35 9.56 -10.89
N LEU A 129 -17.47 9.03 -9.69
CA LEU A 129 -17.32 7.62 -9.39
C LEU A 129 -18.64 7.01 -8.94
N ARG A 130 -18.73 5.68 -8.95
CA ARG A 130 -19.87 4.90 -8.47
C ARG A 130 -19.40 3.75 -7.58
N SER A 131 -20.12 3.55 -6.48
CA SER A 131 -20.06 2.33 -5.65
C SER A 131 -21.45 1.83 -5.34
N GLU A 132 -21.56 0.52 -5.18
CA GLU A 132 -22.81 -0.18 -4.93
C GLU A 132 -22.72 -0.87 -3.58
N PHE A 133 -23.82 -0.81 -2.84
CA PHE A 133 -23.98 -1.38 -1.52
C PHE A 133 -25.30 -2.12 -1.47
N ARG A 134 -25.29 -3.27 -0.82
CA ARG A 134 -26.52 -4.04 -0.66
C ARG A 134 -27.56 -3.30 0.18
N THR A 135 -27.14 -2.76 1.31
CA THR A 135 -28.02 -2.10 2.30
C THR A 135 -27.45 -0.78 2.78
N LEU A 136 -28.32 0.09 3.32
CA LEU A 136 -27.90 1.34 3.95
C LEU A 136 -26.97 1.10 5.15
N SER A 137 -27.23 0.08 5.96
CA SER A 137 -26.36 -0.26 7.10
C SER A 137 -24.96 -0.64 6.63
N GLY A 138 -24.83 -1.45 5.57
CA GLY A 138 -23.52 -1.79 5.00
C GLY A 138 -22.75 -0.59 4.46
N LEU A 139 -23.46 0.40 3.90
CA LEU A 139 -22.85 1.68 3.50
C LEU A 139 -22.33 2.47 4.73
N ILE A 140 -23.15 2.62 5.76
CA ILE A 140 -22.79 3.34 7.00
C ILE A 140 -21.58 2.67 7.67
N GLU A 141 -21.64 1.35 7.87
CA GLU A 141 -20.56 0.56 8.48
C GLU A 141 -19.23 0.72 7.72
N THR A 142 -19.27 0.77 6.39
CA THR A 142 -18.07 0.99 5.55
C THR A 142 -17.43 2.35 5.82
N ILE A 143 -18.25 3.42 5.84
CA ILE A 143 -17.77 4.78 6.06
C ILE A 143 -17.21 4.92 7.48
N GLU A 144 -17.91 4.37 8.48
CA GLU A 144 -17.50 4.42 9.88
C GLU A 144 -16.23 3.61 10.14
N ARG A 145 -16.13 2.40 9.60
CA ARG A 145 -14.90 1.57 9.65
C ARG A 145 -13.70 2.36 9.12
N SER A 146 -13.87 3.06 8.00
CA SER A 146 -12.82 3.90 7.44
C SER A 146 -12.41 5.03 8.38
N GLY A 147 -13.38 5.69 9.02
CA GLY A 147 -13.11 6.72 10.02
C GLY A 147 -12.33 6.19 11.23
N ASN A 148 -12.78 5.07 11.79
CA ASN A 148 -12.19 4.45 12.98
C ASN A 148 -10.75 3.99 12.75
N GLU A 149 -10.46 3.47 11.56
CA GLU A 149 -9.11 3.01 11.22
C GLU A 149 -8.12 4.16 11.00
N LEU A 150 -8.62 5.32 10.55
CA LEU A 150 -7.80 6.53 10.54
C LEU A 150 -7.48 7.00 11.96
N LEU A 151 -8.38 6.80 12.93
CA LEU A 151 -8.17 7.20 14.34
C LEU A 151 -7.08 6.34 15.00
N GLY A 152 -7.14 5.02 14.83
CA GLY A 152 -6.10 4.11 15.33
C GLY A 152 -4.70 4.41 14.79
N ARG A 153 -4.61 5.14 13.67
CA ARG A 153 -3.35 5.52 13.02
C ARG A 153 -2.89 6.95 13.28
N ASP A 154 -3.59 7.73 14.10
CA ASP A 154 -3.16 9.09 14.44
C ASP A 154 -1.94 9.11 15.37
N GLY A 155 -1.73 8.06 16.18
CA GLY A 155 -0.52 7.90 17.00
C GLY A 155 0.79 7.78 16.22
N HIS A 156 0.73 7.57 14.89
CA HIS A 156 1.91 7.56 14.01
C HIS A 156 2.37 8.97 13.59
N ARG A 157 1.73 10.03 14.10
CA ARG A 157 2.14 11.42 13.85
C ARG A 157 2.93 11.94 15.05
N PRO A 158 3.95 12.79 14.83
CA PRO A 158 4.66 13.41 15.95
C PRO A 158 3.85 14.51 16.66
N TYR A 159 2.59 14.73 16.26
CA TYR A 159 1.71 15.77 16.78
C TYR A 159 0.24 15.34 16.76
N ASP A 160 -0.57 15.92 17.63
CA ASP A 160 -2.03 15.75 17.66
C ASP A 160 -2.68 16.60 16.55
N LEU A 161 -3.26 15.93 15.55
CA LEU A 161 -3.94 16.59 14.43
C LEU A 161 -5.18 17.38 14.88
N LEU A 162 -5.93 16.87 15.85
CA LEU A 162 -7.17 17.52 16.28
C LEU A 162 -6.83 18.84 16.97
N GLU A 163 -5.83 18.84 17.85
CA GLU A 163 -5.39 20.04 18.53
C GLU A 163 -4.68 21.03 17.58
N ASP A 164 -3.89 20.52 16.61
CA ASP A 164 -3.32 21.35 15.55
C ASP A 164 -4.41 22.08 14.73
N LEU A 165 -5.52 21.40 14.40
CA LEU A 165 -6.64 22.03 13.71
C LEU A 165 -7.37 23.07 14.57
N VAL A 166 -7.47 22.87 15.88
CA VAL A 166 -8.04 23.87 16.81
C VAL A 166 -7.15 25.12 16.85
N LEU A 167 -5.83 24.93 16.93
CA LEU A 167 -4.87 26.02 17.08
C LEU A 167 -4.57 26.75 15.77
N ASN A 168 -4.47 26.04 14.65
CA ASN A 168 -3.97 26.58 13.39
C ASN A 168 -5.03 26.58 12.27
N GLY A 169 -6.14 25.87 12.45
CA GLY A 169 -7.09 25.62 11.38
C GLY A 169 -6.50 24.69 10.31
N GLN A 170 -7.18 24.60 9.17
CA GLN A 170 -6.69 23.80 8.05
C GLN A 170 -5.78 24.63 7.14
N MET A 171 -4.47 24.35 7.18
CA MET A 171 -3.47 25.04 6.35
C MET A 171 -3.47 24.54 4.90
N GLU A 172 -3.51 23.22 4.70
CA GLU A 172 -3.51 22.62 3.36
C GLU A 172 -4.94 22.26 2.90
N PRO A 173 -5.33 22.56 1.65
CA PRO A 173 -6.64 22.16 1.15
C PRO A 173 -6.79 20.64 1.09
N CYS A 174 -7.99 20.14 1.39
CA CYS A 174 -8.38 18.77 1.07
C CYS A 174 -8.81 18.68 -0.40
N MET A 175 -8.72 17.50 -1.01
CA MET A 175 -9.20 17.26 -2.38
C MET A 175 -10.30 16.21 -2.37
N TYR A 176 -11.43 16.53 -2.98
CA TYR A 176 -12.63 15.70 -3.01
C TYR A 176 -13.06 15.35 -4.42
N ILE A 177 -13.71 14.20 -4.56
CA ILE A 177 -14.26 13.71 -5.82
C ILE A 177 -15.74 13.38 -5.66
N ALA A 178 -16.55 13.63 -6.67
CA ALA A 178 -17.94 13.21 -6.69
C ALA A 178 -18.03 11.68 -6.77
N GLN A 179 -18.81 11.06 -5.88
CA GLN A 179 -19.08 9.64 -5.91
C GLN A 179 -20.56 9.36 -5.60
N GLN A 180 -21.22 8.61 -6.48
CA GLN A 180 -22.57 8.10 -6.24
C GLN A 180 -22.49 6.76 -5.48
N LEU A 181 -23.31 6.64 -4.45
CA LEU A 181 -23.42 5.49 -3.59
C LEU A 181 -24.83 4.92 -3.77
N VAL A 182 -24.94 3.78 -4.44
CA VAL A 182 -26.22 3.18 -4.82
C VAL A 182 -26.55 2.03 -3.87
N LEU A 183 -27.82 1.93 -3.47
CA LEU A 183 -28.35 0.84 -2.66
C LEU A 183 -29.12 -0.14 -3.54
N ASP A 184 -28.82 -1.43 -3.41
CA ASP A 184 -29.52 -2.50 -4.14
C ASP A 184 -30.90 -2.79 -3.51
N GLU A 185 -30.96 -2.79 -2.17
CA GLU A 185 -32.19 -3.00 -1.41
C GLU A 185 -32.80 -1.65 -1.00
N ALA A 186 -34.13 -1.53 -1.15
CA ALA A 186 -34.86 -0.35 -0.68
C ALA A 186 -34.72 -0.23 0.84
N SER A 187 -34.49 1.00 1.33
CA SER A 187 -34.47 1.30 2.75
C SER A 187 -35.66 2.17 3.13
N VAL A 188 -36.13 2.02 4.37
CA VAL A 188 -37.21 2.82 4.96
C VAL A 188 -36.70 3.51 6.23
N ASP A 189 -37.32 4.61 6.61
CA ASP A 189 -37.15 5.22 7.94
C ASP A 189 -38.08 4.57 8.98
N ASP A 190 -38.02 5.07 10.22
CA ASP A 190 -38.75 4.51 11.37
C ASP A 190 -40.28 4.65 11.20
N ASP A 191 -40.74 5.60 10.39
CA ASP A 191 -42.15 5.81 10.02
C ASP A 191 -42.58 4.99 8.79
N GLY A 192 -41.67 4.18 8.23
CA GLY A 192 -41.91 3.35 7.05
C GLY A 192 -41.84 4.11 5.71
N ALA A 193 -41.43 5.38 5.71
CA ALA A 193 -41.21 6.16 4.50
C ALA A 193 -39.91 5.75 3.79
N GLN A 194 -39.96 5.70 2.46
CA GLN A 194 -38.84 5.22 1.65
C GLN A 194 -37.68 6.22 1.67
N ARG A 195 -36.49 5.75 2.05
CA ARG A 195 -35.24 6.50 1.96
C ARG A 195 -34.70 6.48 0.52
N PRO A 196 -33.81 7.43 0.15
CA PRO A 196 -33.20 7.47 -1.17
C PRO A 196 -32.49 6.16 -1.54
N ALA A 197 -32.70 5.68 -2.78
CA ALA A 197 -31.98 4.52 -3.32
C ALA A 197 -30.53 4.84 -3.74
N ALA A 198 -30.15 6.13 -3.76
CA ALA A 198 -28.80 6.55 -4.04
C ALA A 198 -28.45 7.86 -3.32
N TYR A 199 -27.18 7.99 -2.94
CA TYR A 199 -26.62 9.16 -2.27
C TYR A 199 -25.44 9.71 -3.07
N TRP A 200 -25.31 11.03 -3.15
CA TRP A 200 -24.10 11.67 -3.64
C TRP A 200 -23.22 12.04 -2.46
N ALA A 201 -21.95 11.66 -2.54
CA ALA A 201 -20.92 11.98 -1.56
C ALA A 201 -19.72 12.63 -2.23
N TRP A 202 -18.92 13.31 -1.41
CA TRP A 202 -17.65 13.92 -1.81
C TRP A 202 -16.53 13.38 -0.93
N PRO A 203 -16.06 12.14 -1.16
CA PRO A 203 -14.95 11.56 -0.42
C PRO A 203 -13.62 12.28 -0.61
N ALA A 204 -12.87 12.40 0.49
CA ALA A 204 -11.55 13.00 0.54
C ALA A 204 -10.49 12.06 -0.04
N VAL A 205 -10.05 12.33 -1.27
CA VAL A 205 -8.92 11.63 -1.88
C VAL A 205 -7.59 12.09 -1.28
N ARG A 206 -7.48 13.38 -0.96
CA ARG A 206 -6.40 13.95 -0.13
C ARG A 206 -6.99 14.65 1.09
N GLY A 207 -6.36 14.46 2.25
CA GLY A 207 -6.83 15.04 3.51
C GLY A 207 -7.90 14.20 4.22
N ASN A 208 -7.79 12.87 4.17
CA ASN A 208 -8.73 11.93 4.79
C ASN A 208 -8.80 12.11 6.32
N ASN A 209 -7.66 12.09 7.04
CA ASN A 209 -7.63 12.36 8.48
C ASN A 209 -8.08 13.79 8.81
N ARG A 210 -7.74 14.78 7.96
CA ARG A 210 -8.18 16.18 8.15
C ARG A 210 -9.70 16.28 8.08
N THR A 211 -10.33 15.58 7.13
CA THR A 211 -11.79 15.52 7.02
C THR A 211 -12.41 14.88 8.24
N ARG A 212 -11.89 13.73 8.69
CA ARG A 212 -12.35 13.08 9.92
C ARG A 212 -12.23 14.01 11.14
N ALA A 213 -11.06 14.58 11.38
CA ALA A 213 -10.79 15.41 12.56
C ALA A 213 -11.65 16.69 12.58
N ARG A 214 -11.89 17.34 11.44
CA ARG A 214 -12.82 18.47 11.35
C ARG A 214 -14.24 18.06 11.73
N GLN A 215 -14.71 16.93 11.21
CA GLN A 215 -16.04 16.41 11.53
C GLN A 215 -16.16 16.04 13.01
N THR A 216 -15.13 15.43 13.61
CA THR A 216 -15.05 15.19 15.06
C THR A 216 -15.14 16.49 15.86
N LEU A 217 -14.39 17.52 15.50
CA LEU A 217 -14.47 18.85 16.16
C LEU A 217 -15.85 19.48 16.05
N LEU A 218 -16.58 19.19 14.98
CA LEU A 218 -17.92 19.70 14.74
C LEU A 218 -18.99 18.75 15.30
N GLY A 219 -18.64 17.56 15.79
CA GLY A 219 -19.59 16.62 16.38
C GLY A 219 -20.46 15.86 15.36
N LEU A 220 -20.02 15.77 14.10
CA LEU A 220 -20.63 14.93 13.07
C LEU A 220 -19.70 13.79 12.65
N THR A 221 -20.24 12.73 12.07
CA THR A 221 -19.49 11.68 11.39
C THR A 221 -19.64 11.80 9.88
N SER A 222 -18.73 11.18 9.11
CA SER A 222 -18.87 11.09 7.66
C SER A 222 -20.14 10.35 7.22
N ALA A 223 -20.58 9.36 8.00
CA ALA A 223 -21.81 8.63 7.72
C ALA A 223 -23.04 9.52 7.88
N GLU A 224 -23.09 10.36 8.92
CA GLU A 224 -24.18 11.33 9.13
C GLU A 224 -24.23 12.38 8.01
N VAL A 225 -23.07 12.85 7.52
CA VAL A 225 -23.01 13.81 6.41
C VAL A 225 -23.58 13.23 5.10
N VAL A 226 -23.51 11.92 4.90
CA VAL A 226 -24.03 11.21 3.70
C VAL A 226 -25.47 10.76 3.88
N ALA A 227 -25.72 9.95 4.92
CA ALA A 227 -26.96 9.21 5.11
C ALA A 227 -28.01 10.00 5.91
N GLY A 228 -27.63 11.13 6.50
CA GLY A 228 -28.52 12.05 7.20
C GLY A 228 -28.06 12.36 8.63
N VAL A 229 -28.38 13.57 9.08
CA VAL A 229 -27.98 14.07 10.42
C VAL A 229 -29.14 13.91 11.40
N PRO A 230 -28.93 13.32 12.60
CA PRO A 230 -29.98 13.23 13.62
C PRO A 230 -30.57 14.59 14.01
N MET A 231 -31.90 14.68 14.14
CA MET A 231 -32.59 15.93 14.50
C MET A 231 -32.08 16.54 15.82
N ALA A 232 -31.70 15.69 16.79
CA ALA A 232 -31.08 16.12 18.05
C ALA A 232 -29.82 16.98 17.84
N LYS A 233 -28.96 16.62 16.88
CA LYS A 233 -27.75 17.39 16.52
C LYS A 233 -28.06 18.70 15.79
N LEU A 234 -29.31 18.89 15.36
CA LEU A 234 -29.83 20.11 14.75
C LEU A 234 -30.60 20.99 15.75
N GLY A 235 -30.61 20.62 17.04
CA GLY A 235 -31.37 21.32 18.09
C GLY A 235 -32.88 21.11 18.00
N LYS A 236 -33.33 19.93 17.53
CA LYS A 236 -34.73 19.53 17.48
C LYS A 236 -34.95 18.21 18.20
N ASP A 237 -36.13 18.05 18.79
CA ASP A 237 -36.58 16.77 19.33
C ASP A 237 -36.99 15.81 18.21
N GLY A 238 -36.87 14.50 18.46
CA GLY A 238 -37.23 13.42 17.53
C GLY A 238 -36.08 12.45 17.23
N ALA A 239 -36.42 11.22 16.84
CA ALA A 239 -35.46 10.18 16.45
C ALA A 239 -35.05 10.27 14.96
N ASP A 240 -35.75 11.09 14.17
CA ASP A 240 -35.56 11.20 12.73
C ASP A 240 -34.17 11.72 12.32
N VAL A 241 -33.81 11.45 11.07
CA VAL A 241 -32.60 11.96 10.42
C VAL A 241 -32.95 12.89 9.26
N ALA A 242 -32.26 14.01 9.16
CA ALA A 242 -32.39 14.94 8.05
C ALA A 242 -31.44 14.58 6.91
N THR A 243 -31.98 14.11 5.79
CA THR A 243 -31.18 13.68 4.62
C THR A 243 -30.92 14.79 3.60
N ASN A 244 -31.72 15.86 3.59
CA ASN A 244 -31.58 16.97 2.63
C ASN A 244 -30.53 18.00 3.10
N PRO A 245 -29.36 18.14 2.42
CA PRO A 245 -28.31 19.08 2.83
C PRO A 245 -28.75 20.54 2.78
N SER A 246 -29.60 20.94 1.84
CA SER A 246 -30.13 22.31 1.79
C SER A 246 -30.94 22.68 3.04
N PHE A 247 -31.53 21.68 3.72
CA PHE A 247 -32.22 21.87 4.99
C PHE A 247 -31.25 21.82 6.18
N TRP A 248 -30.53 20.70 6.35
CA TRP A 248 -29.82 20.47 7.61
C TRP A 248 -28.57 21.34 7.74
N VAL A 249 -27.85 21.66 6.66
CA VAL A 249 -26.64 22.50 6.71
C VAL A 249 -26.98 23.90 7.24
N HIS A 250 -28.11 24.46 6.80
CA HIS A 250 -28.58 25.76 7.29
C HIS A 250 -28.92 25.72 8.78
N ARG A 251 -29.67 24.70 9.22
CA ARG A 251 -30.06 24.53 10.63
C ARG A 251 -28.86 24.30 11.53
N TYR A 252 -27.97 23.41 11.11
CA TYR A 252 -26.76 23.08 11.84
C TYR A 252 -25.83 24.30 11.98
N ALA A 253 -25.67 25.10 10.92
CA ALA A 253 -24.92 26.35 11.00
C ALA A 253 -25.55 27.37 11.96
N GLN A 254 -26.89 27.48 12.01
CA GLN A 254 -27.57 28.34 12.99
C GLN A 254 -27.31 27.87 14.42
N HIS A 255 -27.43 26.56 14.66
CA HIS A 255 -27.17 25.95 15.95
C HIS A 255 -25.73 26.23 16.44
N LEU A 256 -24.73 25.97 15.59
CA LEU A 256 -23.32 26.24 15.92
C LEU A 256 -23.04 27.73 16.19
N ASN A 257 -23.61 28.65 15.39
CA ASN A 257 -23.42 30.09 15.58
C ASN A 257 -24.08 30.61 16.87
N THR A 258 -25.18 30.00 17.31
CA THR A 258 -25.79 30.30 18.61
C THR A 258 -24.92 29.77 19.74
N ALA A 259 -24.51 28.50 19.69
CA ALA A 259 -23.61 27.90 20.69
C ALA A 259 -22.28 28.66 20.81
N TYR A 260 -21.71 29.13 19.69
CA TYR A 260 -20.50 29.95 19.69
C TYR A 260 -20.70 31.28 20.43
N ARG A 261 -21.80 31.99 20.17
CA ARG A 261 -22.10 33.27 20.83
C ARG A 261 -22.35 33.10 22.33
N GLU A 262 -23.08 32.06 22.71
CA GLU A 262 -23.35 31.73 24.11
C GLU A 262 -22.06 31.37 24.86
N ALA A 263 -21.19 30.56 24.24
CA ALA A 263 -19.90 30.21 24.81
C ALA A 263 -18.98 31.42 25.00
N LEU A 264 -18.95 32.35 24.04
CA LEU A 264 -18.21 33.61 24.18
C LEU A 264 -18.76 34.48 25.31
N GLN A 265 -20.08 34.58 25.46
CA GLN A 265 -20.69 35.32 26.57
C GLN A 265 -20.38 34.69 27.94
N ALA A 266 -20.29 33.37 27.99
CA ALA A 266 -19.92 32.63 29.19
C ALA A 266 -18.40 32.54 29.45
N ASN A 267 -17.56 33.13 28.58
CA ASN A 267 -16.10 32.97 28.59
C ASN A 267 -15.63 31.49 28.58
N ASN A 268 -16.42 30.60 27.96
CA ASN A 268 -16.08 29.18 27.85
C ASN A 268 -15.29 28.93 26.56
N THR A 269 -13.96 29.01 26.63
CA THR A 269 -13.08 28.78 25.48
C THR A 269 -13.00 27.31 25.04
N ASP A 270 -13.39 26.38 25.90
CA ASP A 270 -13.34 24.93 25.65
C ASP A 270 -14.60 24.41 24.97
N ALA A 271 -15.64 25.25 24.85
CA ALA A 271 -16.86 24.89 24.13
C ALA A 271 -16.55 24.44 22.69
N THR A 272 -17.18 23.35 22.25
CA THR A 272 -17.00 22.74 20.92
C THR A 272 -17.07 23.76 19.79
N ALA A 273 -18.06 24.66 19.82
CA ALA A 273 -18.22 25.68 18.79
C ALA A 273 -17.05 26.68 18.74
N VAL A 274 -16.43 26.99 19.89
CA VAL A 274 -15.24 27.87 19.97
C VAL A 274 -14.02 27.14 19.45
N ARG A 275 -13.78 25.90 19.88
CA ARG A 275 -12.65 25.08 19.42
C ARG A 275 -12.71 24.81 17.90
N ALA A 276 -13.90 24.61 17.36
CA ALA A 276 -14.10 24.34 15.93
C ALA A 276 -14.08 25.62 15.05
N ALA A 277 -14.00 26.82 15.62
CA ALA A 277 -14.17 28.06 14.87
C ALA A 277 -13.16 28.23 13.72
N LYS A 278 -11.90 27.81 13.90
CA LYS A 278 -10.85 27.87 12.86
C LYS A 278 -11.03 26.86 11.73
N VAL A 279 -11.91 25.87 11.91
CA VAL A 279 -12.25 24.87 10.89
C VAL A 279 -13.72 24.95 10.43
N ALA A 280 -14.49 25.94 10.91
CA ALA A 280 -15.89 26.12 10.54
C ALA A 280 -16.08 26.35 9.03
N VAL A 281 -15.09 26.98 8.38
CA VAL A 281 -14.98 27.10 6.93
C VAL A 281 -13.52 26.85 6.54
N VAL A 282 -13.27 26.00 5.53
CA VAL A 282 -11.92 25.65 5.07
C VAL A 282 -11.78 25.72 3.55
N GLN A 283 -10.56 25.89 3.07
CA GLN A 283 -10.24 25.76 1.65
C GLN A 283 -10.28 24.28 1.21
N ALA A 284 -10.85 23.99 0.06
CA ALA A 284 -10.91 22.65 -0.52
C ALA A 284 -10.86 22.70 -2.05
N HIS A 285 -10.45 21.58 -2.65
CA HIS A 285 -10.50 21.35 -4.09
C HIS A 285 -11.58 20.33 -4.41
N LEU A 286 -12.53 20.69 -5.26
CA LEU A 286 -13.54 19.75 -5.80
C LEU A 286 -13.14 19.37 -7.22
N VAL A 287 -12.94 18.08 -7.50
CA VAL A 287 -12.69 17.61 -8.87
C VAL A 287 -14.00 17.70 -9.66
N ILE A 288 -13.99 18.49 -10.73
CA ILE A 288 -15.19 18.85 -11.53
C ILE A 288 -15.06 18.47 -13.01
N GLY A 289 -13.88 18.06 -13.47
CA GLY A 289 -13.66 17.75 -14.87
C GLY A 289 -12.47 16.83 -15.13
N SER A 290 -12.52 16.12 -16.25
CA SER A 290 -11.42 15.32 -16.78
C SER A 290 -11.71 15.00 -18.26
N PRO A 291 -10.73 15.10 -19.16
CA PRO A 291 -10.88 14.65 -20.54
C PRO A 291 -10.95 13.12 -20.67
N THR A 292 -10.53 12.38 -19.65
CA THR A 292 -10.53 10.90 -19.60
C THR A 292 -11.24 10.42 -18.33
N PRO A 293 -12.55 10.71 -18.18
CA PRO A 293 -13.30 10.42 -16.95
C PRO A 293 -13.34 8.92 -16.60
N GLU A 294 -13.17 8.03 -17.58
CA GLU A 294 -13.02 6.59 -17.38
C GLU A 294 -11.80 6.23 -16.50
N ARG A 295 -10.74 7.05 -16.52
CA ARG A 295 -9.52 6.87 -15.72
C ARG A 295 -9.53 7.65 -14.40
N LEU A 296 -10.64 8.30 -14.06
CA LEU A 296 -10.69 9.28 -12.96
C LEU A 296 -10.23 8.70 -11.62
N TYR A 297 -10.64 7.48 -11.28
CA TYR A 297 -10.22 6.79 -10.05
C TYR A 297 -8.69 6.74 -9.93
N ARG A 298 -8.00 6.39 -11.01
CA ARG A 298 -6.54 6.32 -11.06
C ARG A 298 -5.90 7.70 -10.99
N ILE A 299 -6.44 8.68 -11.74
CA ILE A 299 -5.93 10.05 -11.74
C ILE A 299 -5.90 10.61 -10.31
N VAL A 300 -6.99 10.48 -9.56
CA VAL A 300 -7.07 11.01 -8.20
C VAL A 300 -6.24 10.19 -7.20
N GLN A 301 -6.17 8.87 -7.36
CA GLN A 301 -5.31 8.01 -6.53
C GLN A 301 -3.82 8.30 -6.76
N SER A 302 -3.37 8.40 -8.00
CA SER A 302 -1.98 8.77 -8.34
C SER A 302 -1.60 10.13 -7.77
N SER A 303 -2.55 11.08 -7.80
CA SER A 303 -2.37 12.39 -7.18
C SER A 303 -2.08 12.21 -5.67
N ASN A 304 -2.89 11.46 -4.93
CA ASN A 304 -2.61 11.19 -3.53
C ASN A 304 -1.26 10.45 -3.33
N ARG A 305 -0.98 9.39 -4.10
CA ARG A 305 0.23 8.55 -4.01
C ARG A 305 1.55 9.30 -4.15
N ARG A 306 1.61 10.38 -4.94
CA ARG A 306 2.83 11.18 -5.08
C ARG A 306 3.31 11.76 -3.74
N ASP A 307 2.37 12.12 -2.86
CA ASP A 307 2.67 12.61 -1.51
C ASP A 307 3.20 11.48 -0.59
N HIS A 308 2.94 10.21 -0.93
CA HIS A 308 3.47 9.02 -0.23
C HIS A 308 4.90 8.64 -0.65
N VAL A 309 5.36 9.10 -1.83
CA VAL A 309 6.72 8.86 -2.35
C VAL A 309 7.73 9.86 -1.78
N HIS A 310 7.29 11.07 -1.43
CA HIS A 310 8.12 12.15 -0.89
C HIS A 310 7.57 12.69 0.44
N PRO A 311 7.67 11.95 1.56
CA PRO A 311 6.88 12.30 2.74
C PRO A 311 7.52 13.38 3.61
N PRO A 312 6.69 14.24 4.20
CA PRO A 312 6.87 14.74 5.57
C PRO A 312 6.27 13.80 6.63
N LEU A 313 5.61 12.68 6.25
CA LEU A 313 4.91 11.74 7.14
C LEU A 313 5.54 10.34 7.16
N GLU A 314 5.66 9.73 8.35
CA GLU A 314 6.12 8.35 8.50
C GLU A 314 5.02 7.36 8.07
N PHE A 315 5.18 6.75 6.90
CA PHE A 315 4.33 5.66 6.43
C PHE A 315 4.93 4.32 6.82
N ARG A 316 4.06 3.34 7.16
CA ARG A 316 4.49 1.96 7.36
C ARG A 316 5.18 1.45 6.08
N PRO A 317 6.24 0.63 6.19
CA PRO A 317 6.98 0.14 5.03
C PRO A 317 6.12 -0.56 3.97
N ASN A 318 5.06 -1.27 4.37
CA ASN A 318 4.16 -1.97 3.47
C ASN A 318 3.34 -0.96 2.62
N ASP A 319 2.60 -0.03 3.24
CA ASP A 319 1.82 1.02 2.57
C ASP A 319 2.65 1.79 1.53
N ARG A 320 3.89 2.17 1.89
CA ARG A 320 4.81 2.84 0.96
C ARG A 320 5.14 1.96 -0.24
N SER A 321 5.46 0.69 0.00
CA SER A 321 5.86 -0.25 -1.04
C SER A 321 4.69 -0.59 -1.99
N ARG A 322 3.46 -0.70 -1.47
CA ARG A 322 2.24 -0.82 -2.29
C ARG A 322 2.04 0.40 -3.18
N SER A 323 2.15 1.60 -2.61
CA SER A 323 2.04 2.84 -3.38
C SER A 323 3.06 2.87 -4.54
N LEU A 324 4.31 2.48 -4.30
CA LEU A 324 5.34 2.40 -5.34
C LEU A 324 4.99 1.37 -6.43
N GLY A 325 4.55 0.17 -6.06
CA GLY A 325 4.14 -0.86 -7.01
C GLY A 325 2.95 -0.42 -7.88
N ARG A 326 1.96 0.24 -7.27
CA ARG A 326 0.80 0.80 -8.00
C ARG A 326 1.19 1.94 -8.93
N SER A 327 2.22 2.73 -8.62
CA SER A 327 2.76 3.74 -9.54
C SER A 327 3.43 3.13 -10.78
N ILE A 328 4.15 2.00 -10.63
CA ILE A 328 4.74 1.27 -11.77
C ILE A 328 3.62 0.79 -12.70
N LEU A 329 2.63 0.08 -12.16
CA LEU A 329 1.50 -0.45 -12.94
C LEU A 329 0.67 0.69 -13.59
N GLY A 330 0.48 1.80 -12.87
CA GLY A 330 -0.15 3.01 -13.39
C GLY A 330 0.58 3.58 -14.60
N SER A 331 1.92 3.68 -14.52
CA SER A 331 2.76 4.14 -15.63
C SER A 331 2.69 3.23 -16.85
N TYR A 332 2.63 1.90 -16.67
CA TYR A 332 2.47 0.96 -17.79
C TYR A 332 1.13 1.10 -18.49
N SER A 333 0.06 1.27 -17.70
CA SER A 333 -1.28 1.43 -18.24
C SER A 333 -1.44 2.76 -18.97
N ALA A 334 -0.86 3.84 -18.44
CA ALA A 334 -0.84 5.14 -19.11
C ALA A 334 -0.08 5.10 -20.45
N ALA A 335 1.01 4.35 -20.51
CA ALA A 335 1.79 4.12 -21.73
C ALA A 335 1.15 3.12 -22.71
N GLY A 336 0.01 2.50 -22.36
CA GLY A 336 -0.66 1.50 -23.18
C GLY A 336 0.07 0.15 -23.26
N ILE A 337 1.08 -0.09 -22.42
CA ILE A 337 1.84 -1.36 -22.38
C ILE A 337 1.02 -2.45 -21.69
N LEU A 338 0.27 -2.08 -20.64
CA LEU A 338 -0.53 -3.00 -19.86
C LEU A 338 -2.02 -2.61 -19.95
N PRO A 339 -2.93 -3.52 -20.35
CA PRO A 339 -4.36 -3.23 -20.36
C PRO A 339 -4.83 -2.79 -18.97
N GLU A 340 -5.81 -1.88 -18.94
CA GLU A 340 -6.25 -1.25 -17.70
C GLU A 340 -6.74 -2.30 -16.68
N MET A 341 -7.60 -3.23 -17.10
CA MET A 341 -8.08 -4.32 -16.24
C MET A 341 -6.94 -5.15 -15.62
N VAL A 342 -5.90 -5.45 -16.40
CA VAL A 342 -4.73 -6.22 -15.91
C VAL A 342 -3.97 -5.42 -14.85
N ALA A 343 -3.75 -4.13 -15.09
CA ALA A 343 -3.10 -3.26 -14.12
C ALA A 343 -3.89 -3.14 -12.80
N ASP A 344 -5.23 -3.12 -12.85
CA ASP A 344 -6.07 -3.06 -11.63
C ASP A 344 -6.04 -4.35 -10.82
N VAL A 345 -6.10 -5.51 -11.49
CA VAL A 345 -5.98 -6.81 -10.81
C VAL A 345 -4.61 -6.96 -10.16
N LEU A 346 -3.54 -6.61 -10.88
CA LEU A 346 -2.18 -6.64 -10.32
C LEU A 346 -2.00 -5.59 -9.21
N ALA A 347 -2.66 -4.44 -9.28
CA ALA A 347 -2.65 -3.43 -8.21
C ALA A 347 -3.46 -3.83 -6.97
N GLY A 348 -4.27 -4.90 -7.06
CA GLY A 348 -5.13 -5.35 -5.98
C GLY A 348 -6.44 -4.58 -5.85
N THR A 349 -6.86 -3.86 -6.89
CA THR A 349 -8.11 -3.06 -6.90
C THR A 349 -9.28 -3.81 -7.53
N GLN A 350 -9.02 -4.94 -8.19
CA GLN A 350 -10.02 -5.82 -8.79
C GLN A 350 -9.68 -7.29 -8.49
N PRO A 351 -10.69 -8.17 -8.44
CA PRO A 351 -10.48 -9.60 -8.24
C PRO A 351 -9.82 -10.26 -9.46
N ILE A 352 -9.08 -11.33 -9.20
CA ILE A 352 -8.28 -12.03 -10.21
C ILE A 352 -9.13 -12.72 -11.28
N ASP A 353 -10.36 -13.09 -10.95
CA ASP A 353 -11.35 -13.67 -11.87
C ASP A 353 -11.78 -12.73 -13.02
N ARG A 354 -11.44 -11.43 -12.94
CA ARG A 354 -11.67 -10.44 -14.00
C ARG A 354 -10.73 -10.59 -15.19
N LEU A 355 -9.67 -11.38 -15.06
CA LEU A 355 -8.69 -11.59 -16.14
C LEU A 355 -9.11 -12.75 -17.04
N PRO A 356 -9.37 -12.52 -18.34
CA PRO A 356 -9.69 -13.59 -19.28
C PRO A 356 -8.56 -14.63 -19.42
N GLU A 357 -7.31 -14.19 -19.30
CA GLU A 357 -6.11 -15.03 -19.34
C GLU A 357 -5.61 -15.41 -17.94
N GLY A 358 -6.44 -15.23 -16.91
CA GLY A 358 -6.13 -15.53 -15.53
C GLY A 358 -6.27 -17.03 -15.19
N PRO A 359 -5.93 -17.41 -13.95
CA PRO A 359 -6.04 -18.79 -13.46
C PRO A 359 -7.49 -19.30 -13.28
N GLY A 360 -8.51 -18.51 -13.65
CA GLY A 360 -9.91 -18.91 -13.58
C GLY A 360 -10.36 -19.28 -12.16
N ASP A 361 -11.07 -20.40 -12.04
CA ASP A 361 -11.56 -20.99 -10.79
C ASP A 361 -10.57 -21.97 -10.13
N ALA A 362 -9.28 -21.88 -10.47
CA ALA A 362 -8.24 -22.68 -9.84
C ALA A 362 -8.19 -22.46 -8.32
N SER A 363 -7.46 -23.33 -7.60
CA SER A 363 -7.35 -23.22 -6.15
C SER A 363 -6.68 -21.90 -5.71
N VAL A 364 -6.95 -21.48 -4.45
CA VAL A 364 -6.50 -20.20 -3.89
C VAL A 364 -4.98 -20.04 -4.00
N SER A 365 -4.22 -21.09 -3.72
CA SER A 365 -2.75 -21.12 -3.84
C SER A 365 -2.28 -20.85 -5.27
N VAL A 366 -2.95 -21.43 -6.28
CA VAL A 366 -2.66 -21.20 -7.71
C VAL A 366 -2.98 -19.76 -8.12
N GLN A 367 -4.12 -19.23 -7.67
CA GLN A 367 -4.50 -17.84 -7.95
C GLN A 367 -3.48 -16.85 -7.36
N ARG A 368 -3.05 -17.07 -6.12
CA ARG A 368 -2.04 -16.24 -5.43
C ARG A 368 -0.68 -16.34 -6.10
N ASP A 369 -0.25 -17.55 -6.46
CA ASP A 369 1.02 -17.77 -7.15
C ASP A 369 1.04 -17.04 -8.49
N TRP A 370 0.01 -17.24 -9.32
CA TRP A 370 -0.11 -16.59 -10.62
C TRP A 370 0.04 -15.08 -10.51
N ARG A 371 -0.69 -14.44 -9.57
CA ARG A 371 -0.66 -12.98 -9.40
C ARG A 371 0.71 -12.51 -8.91
N SER A 372 1.30 -13.19 -7.92
CA SER A 372 2.63 -12.88 -7.40
C SER A 372 3.69 -12.97 -8.49
N MET A 373 3.65 -14.03 -9.28
CA MET A 373 4.60 -14.30 -10.35
C MET A 373 4.44 -13.34 -11.53
N ARG A 374 3.20 -12.99 -11.87
CA ARG A 374 2.95 -11.95 -12.86
C ARG A 374 3.50 -10.60 -12.41
N LEU A 375 3.31 -10.22 -11.15
CA LEU A 375 3.90 -8.99 -10.59
C LEU A 375 5.43 -8.99 -10.66
N LEU A 376 6.07 -10.13 -10.37
CA LEU A 376 7.52 -10.27 -10.47
C LEU A 376 7.99 -10.00 -11.91
N ALA A 377 7.34 -10.60 -12.90
CA ALA A 377 7.62 -10.39 -14.33
C ALA A 377 7.50 -8.92 -14.74
N GLU A 378 6.46 -8.24 -14.26
CA GLU A 378 6.20 -6.84 -14.58
C GLU A 378 7.22 -5.89 -13.95
N PHE A 379 7.75 -6.21 -12.78
CA PHE A 379 8.66 -5.31 -12.03
C PHE A 379 10.15 -5.53 -12.37
N PHE A 380 10.46 -6.68 -12.97
CA PHE A 380 11.81 -7.05 -13.38
C PHE A 380 11.83 -7.47 -14.85
N PRO A 381 11.49 -6.58 -15.79
CA PRO A 381 11.57 -6.90 -17.21
C PRO A 381 13.04 -6.98 -17.69
N ALA A 382 13.25 -7.65 -18.82
CA ALA A 382 14.54 -7.73 -19.52
C ALA A 382 15.14 -6.35 -19.84
N GLU A 383 16.44 -6.29 -20.15
CA GLU A 383 17.18 -5.04 -20.29
C GLU A 383 16.70 -4.11 -21.40
N ASP A 384 16.28 -4.69 -22.51
CA ASP A 384 15.79 -4.02 -23.71
C ASP A 384 14.29 -3.70 -23.68
N ASP A 385 13.58 -4.08 -22.62
CA ASP A 385 12.14 -3.92 -22.52
C ASP A 385 11.70 -2.46 -22.32
N ALA A 386 10.68 -2.04 -23.08
CA ALA A 386 10.08 -0.70 -23.04
C ALA A 386 9.52 -0.30 -21.65
N ARG A 387 9.30 -1.26 -20.75
CA ARG A 387 8.89 -1.05 -19.36
C ARG A 387 10.01 -0.47 -18.49
N ARG A 388 11.29 -0.72 -18.78
CA ARG A 388 12.42 -0.25 -17.93
C ARG A 388 12.49 1.28 -17.77
N PRO A 389 12.39 2.10 -18.83
CA PRO A 389 12.33 3.54 -18.69
C PRO A 389 11.17 4.03 -17.81
N LEU A 390 10.00 3.36 -17.89
CA LEU A 390 8.83 3.71 -17.10
C LEU A 390 9.01 3.40 -15.62
N ILE A 391 9.59 2.23 -15.27
CA ILE A 391 9.94 1.91 -13.88
C ILE A 391 10.90 2.97 -13.32
N ARG A 392 11.92 3.33 -14.11
CA ARG A 392 12.92 4.33 -13.69
C ARG A 392 12.27 5.68 -13.41
N ALA A 393 11.34 6.12 -14.25
CA ALA A 393 10.58 7.34 -14.02
C ALA A 393 9.68 7.23 -12.77
N ALA A 394 8.93 6.14 -12.63
CA ALA A 394 7.99 5.92 -11.53
C ALA A 394 8.68 5.83 -10.15
N LEU A 395 9.86 5.20 -10.10
CA LEU A 395 10.62 4.97 -8.86
C LEU A 395 11.80 5.93 -8.66
N SER A 396 12.01 6.86 -9.61
CA SER A 396 13.16 7.77 -9.64
C SER A 396 14.50 7.02 -9.55
N GLU A 397 14.64 5.95 -10.31
CA GLU A 397 15.87 5.15 -10.32
C GLU A 397 16.94 5.72 -11.27
N PRO A 398 18.22 5.54 -10.93
CA PRO A 398 19.31 5.99 -11.78
C PRO A 398 19.46 5.12 -13.04
N ALA A 399 20.49 5.38 -13.85
CA ALA A 399 20.79 4.56 -15.02
C ALA A 399 21.16 3.12 -14.61
N PRO A 400 20.96 2.11 -15.48
CA PRO A 400 21.29 0.71 -15.17
C PRO A 400 22.71 0.51 -14.63
N SER A 401 23.70 1.23 -15.19
CA SER A 401 25.10 1.19 -14.76
C SER A 401 25.35 1.68 -13.33
N THR A 402 24.41 2.41 -12.73
CA THR A 402 24.49 2.96 -11.36
C THR A 402 23.38 2.45 -10.45
N LEU A 403 22.66 1.40 -10.87
CA LEU A 403 21.58 0.79 -10.10
C LEU A 403 22.13 0.01 -8.90
N LEU A 404 22.04 0.62 -7.72
CA LEU A 404 22.42 0.00 -6.45
C LEU A 404 21.38 -0.99 -5.91
N ARG A 405 21.81 -1.90 -5.02
CA ARG A 405 20.95 -2.83 -4.26
C ARG A 405 19.73 -2.17 -3.61
N ALA A 406 19.88 -0.95 -3.10
CA ALA A 406 18.79 -0.22 -2.47
C ALA A 406 17.62 0.06 -3.45
N HIS A 407 17.89 0.27 -4.73
CA HIS A 407 16.87 0.47 -5.76
C HIS A 407 16.16 -0.85 -6.08
N VAL A 408 16.94 -1.92 -6.26
CA VAL A 408 16.40 -3.27 -6.48
C VAL A 408 15.51 -3.71 -5.32
N ASN A 409 15.95 -3.49 -4.09
CA ASN A 409 15.14 -3.79 -2.90
C ASN A 409 13.84 -2.98 -2.87
N ARG A 410 13.78 -1.75 -3.41
CA ARG A 410 12.50 -1.01 -3.51
C ARG A 410 11.53 -1.73 -4.45
N ARG A 411 11.99 -2.22 -5.60
CA ARG A 411 11.16 -3.03 -6.50
C ARG A 411 10.71 -4.35 -5.86
N LEU A 412 11.64 -5.06 -5.21
CA LEU A 412 11.35 -6.33 -4.52
C LEU A 412 10.31 -6.15 -3.41
N ARG A 413 10.43 -5.07 -2.64
CA ARG A 413 9.45 -4.73 -1.61
C ARG A 413 8.12 -4.32 -2.20
N ALA A 414 8.10 -3.62 -3.34
CA ALA A 414 6.86 -3.29 -4.05
C ALA A 414 6.14 -4.55 -4.54
N TRP A 415 6.88 -5.51 -5.10
CA TRP A 415 6.39 -6.84 -5.47
C TRP A 415 5.79 -7.54 -4.24
N SER A 416 6.58 -7.69 -3.17
CA SER A 416 6.17 -8.35 -1.93
C SER A 416 4.92 -7.73 -1.31
N ALA A 417 4.86 -6.40 -1.25
CA ALA A 417 3.75 -5.67 -0.66
C ALA A 417 2.46 -5.81 -1.48
N LEU A 418 2.55 -5.82 -2.82
CA LEU A 418 1.39 -6.10 -3.67
C LEU A 418 0.99 -7.57 -3.65
N THR A 419 1.94 -8.51 -3.54
CA THR A 419 1.64 -9.93 -3.35
C THR A 419 0.83 -10.15 -2.08
N SER A 420 1.16 -9.44 -0.99
CA SER A 420 0.43 -9.51 0.28
C SER A 420 -1.02 -9.04 0.23
N GLU A 421 -1.44 -8.30 -0.81
CA GLU A 421 -2.85 -7.98 -1.04
C GLU A 421 -3.68 -9.23 -1.39
N SER A 422 -3.04 -10.33 -1.78
CA SER A 422 -3.77 -11.59 -2.05
C SER A 422 -4.00 -12.42 -0.79
N TYR A 423 -3.64 -11.92 0.39
CA TYR A 423 -3.68 -12.65 1.66
C TYR A 423 -4.46 -11.85 2.73
N PRO A 424 -4.98 -12.52 3.78
CA PRO A 424 -5.80 -11.85 4.81
C PRO A 424 -5.06 -10.74 5.57
N GLU A 425 -3.76 -10.95 5.84
CA GLU A 425 -2.91 -10.00 6.56
C GLU A 425 -1.61 -9.70 5.81
N PRO A 426 -1.15 -8.44 5.83
CA PRO A 426 0.13 -8.07 5.24
C PRO A 426 1.32 -8.45 6.12
N TRP A 427 2.40 -8.91 5.49
CA TRP A 427 3.70 -9.08 6.12
C TRP A 427 4.64 -7.89 5.88
N ASN A 428 5.83 -7.92 6.49
CA ASN A 428 6.89 -6.95 6.21
C ASN A 428 7.50 -7.19 4.82
N PRO A 429 7.41 -6.26 3.85
CA PRO A 429 7.81 -6.51 2.47
C PRO A 429 9.32 -6.75 2.30
N ARG A 430 10.12 -6.53 3.34
CA ARG A 430 11.55 -6.88 3.37
C ARG A 430 11.82 -8.39 3.28
N VAL A 431 10.81 -9.25 3.42
CA VAL A 431 10.99 -10.70 3.19
C VAL A 431 11.52 -10.97 1.78
N ALA A 432 11.22 -10.11 0.80
CA ALA A 432 11.73 -10.21 -0.56
C ALA A 432 13.17 -9.70 -0.74
N ASP A 433 13.80 -9.05 0.25
CA ASP A 433 15.21 -8.60 0.17
C ASP A 433 16.21 -9.78 0.04
N ALA A 434 15.72 -11.01 0.21
CA ALA A 434 16.43 -12.26 -0.01
C ALA A 434 16.76 -12.54 -1.48
N LEU A 435 15.97 -12.00 -2.43
CA LEU A 435 16.24 -12.22 -3.84
C LEU A 435 17.52 -11.50 -4.31
N PRO A 436 18.38 -12.14 -5.12
CA PRO A 436 19.63 -11.55 -5.59
C PRO A 436 19.45 -10.29 -6.43
N VAL A 437 20.41 -9.35 -6.32
CA VAL A 437 20.43 -8.11 -7.11
C VAL A 437 20.63 -8.35 -8.61
N ALA A 438 21.33 -9.43 -8.97
CA ALA A 438 21.58 -9.84 -10.36
C ALA A 438 20.27 -9.96 -11.15
N LEU A 439 19.22 -10.51 -10.53
CA LEU A 439 17.88 -10.67 -11.12
C LEU A 439 17.28 -9.37 -11.65
N ALA A 440 17.62 -8.21 -11.07
CA ALA A 440 17.15 -6.93 -11.57
C ALA A 440 17.96 -6.35 -12.73
N LYS A 441 19.24 -6.73 -12.85
CA LYS A 441 20.10 -6.33 -13.95
C LYS A 441 19.77 -7.14 -15.19
N ASP A 442 19.70 -8.45 -15.03
CA ASP A 442 19.44 -9.40 -16.11
C ASP A 442 17.94 -9.35 -16.50
N GLY A 443 17.09 -9.03 -15.53
CA GLY A 443 15.64 -9.11 -15.69
C GLY A 443 15.17 -10.55 -15.56
N VAL A 444 13.91 -10.72 -15.21
CA VAL A 444 13.27 -12.02 -15.17
C VAL A 444 12.86 -12.37 -16.59
N THR A 445 13.75 -13.06 -17.31
CA THR A 445 13.47 -13.59 -18.65
C THR A 445 12.73 -14.93 -18.54
N GLU A 446 11.99 -15.31 -19.58
CA GLU A 446 11.37 -16.66 -19.70
C GLU A 446 12.40 -17.81 -19.62
N VAL A 447 13.70 -17.49 -19.73
CA VAL A 447 14.82 -18.43 -19.76
C VAL A 447 15.44 -18.64 -18.37
N GLU A 448 15.46 -17.62 -17.51
CA GLU A 448 16.12 -17.68 -16.18
C GLU A 448 15.14 -17.86 -15.01
N VAL A 449 13.87 -17.55 -15.22
CA VAL A 449 12.78 -17.97 -14.33
C VAL A 449 11.71 -18.59 -15.22
N PRO A 450 11.28 -19.83 -14.96
CA PRO A 450 10.15 -20.44 -15.64
C PRO A 450 8.82 -19.78 -15.25
N LEU A 451 8.73 -18.45 -15.29
CA LEU A 451 7.45 -17.75 -15.33
C LEU A 451 6.75 -18.24 -16.60
N THR A 452 5.89 -19.26 -16.45
CA THR A 452 4.93 -19.83 -17.41
C THR A 452 5.24 -21.18 -18.10
N ARG A 453 6.33 -21.91 -17.80
CA ARG A 453 6.42 -23.31 -18.29
C ARG A 453 5.81 -24.34 -17.35
N ARG A 454 5.98 -24.18 -16.05
CA ARG A 454 5.48 -25.11 -15.03
C ARG A 454 4.42 -24.42 -14.21
N THR A 455 3.26 -25.06 -14.13
CA THR A 455 2.20 -24.57 -13.25
C THR A 455 2.60 -24.79 -11.79
N LEU A 456 2.01 -24.07 -10.84
CA LEU A 456 2.27 -24.33 -9.42
C LEU A 456 2.03 -25.81 -9.05
N PRO A 457 0.94 -26.48 -9.51
CA PRO A 457 0.77 -27.91 -9.31
C PRO A 457 1.96 -28.74 -9.81
N ASP A 458 2.49 -28.44 -11.00
CA ASP A 458 3.64 -29.17 -11.55
C ASP A 458 4.90 -28.97 -10.69
N LEU A 459 5.17 -27.73 -10.27
CA LEU A 459 6.31 -27.41 -9.40
C LEU A 459 6.22 -28.18 -8.08
N LEU A 460 5.06 -28.14 -7.43
CA LEU A 460 4.85 -28.87 -6.18
C LEU A 460 4.91 -30.39 -6.38
N ALA A 461 4.49 -30.91 -7.53
CA ALA A 461 4.51 -32.34 -7.82
C ALA A 461 5.93 -32.89 -8.05
N CYS A 462 6.83 -32.12 -8.68
CA CYS A 462 8.16 -32.61 -9.06
C CYS A 462 9.33 -32.09 -8.22
N ALA A 463 9.13 -31.13 -7.31
CA ALA A 463 10.23 -30.51 -6.55
C ALA A 463 11.03 -31.47 -5.64
N ASP A 464 10.53 -32.68 -5.36
CA ASP A 464 11.28 -33.72 -4.66
C ASP A 464 12.33 -34.41 -5.54
N THR A 465 12.14 -34.38 -6.86
CA THR A 465 12.94 -35.10 -7.86
C THR A 465 13.61 -34.17 -8.89
N ASP A 466 13.18 -32.92 -8.96
CA ASP A 466 13.70 -31.87 -9.83
C ASP A 466 14.31 -30.73 -9.00
N PRO A 467 15.66 -30.64 -8.92
CA PRO A 467 16.35 -29.59 -8.18
C PRO A 467 16.06 -28.16 -8.68
N GLU A 468 15.76 -27.99 -9.97
CA GLU A 468 15.42 -26.67 -10.53
C GLU A 468 14.03 -26.24 -10.06
N ALA A 469 13.05 -27.16 -10.05
CA ALA A 469 11.72 -26.90 -9.49
C ALA A 469 11.79 -26.55 -7.99
N PHE A 470 12.63 -27.26 -7.24
CA PHE A 470 12.84 -26.99 -5.82
C PHE A 470 13.43 -25.60 -5.57
N GLU A 471 14.49 -25.22 -6.28
CA GLU A 471 15.10 -23.90 -6.13
C GLU A 471 14.16 -22.78 -6.58
N GLU A 472 13.33 -23.00 -7.61
CA GLU A 472 12.32 -22.02 -8.03
C GLU A 472 11.28 -21.75 -6.93
N LEU A 473 10.76 -22.81 -6.30
CA LEU A 473 9.84 -22.69 -5.17
C LEU A 473 10.49 -21.96 -3.99
N LEU A 474 11.73 -22.33 -3.64
CA LEU A 474 12.45 -21.70 -2.53
C LEU A 474 12.80 -20.24 -2.76
N ALA A 475 13.18 -19.87 -3.99
CA ALA A 475 13.60 -18.51 -4.30
C ALA A 475 12.39 -17.55 -4.35
N TYR A 476 11.31 -17.95 -5.02
CA TYR A 476 10.23 -17.03 -5.38
C TYR A 476 8.95 -17.16 -4.53
N ARG A 477 8.64 -18.36 -4.01
CA ARG A 477 7.38 -18.64 -3.30
C ARG A 477 7.57 -18.70 -1.80
N ALA A 478 8.54 -19.50 -1.35
CA ALA A 478 8.76 -19.77 0.08
C ALA A 478 8.87 -18.52 0.96
N PRO A 479 9.58 -17.43 0.58
CA PRO A 479 9.69 -16.23 1.43
C PRO A 479 8.33 -15.60 1.75
N HIS A 480 7.42 -15.55 0.78
CA HIS A 480 6.08 -14.99 0.99
C HIS A 480 5.18 -15.95 1.76
N TRP A 481 5.21 -17.25 1.41
CA TRP A 481 4.33 -18.24 2.03
C TRP A 481 4.66 -18.45 3.50
N LEU A 482 5.94 -18.55 3.84
CA LEU A 482 6.38 -18.66 5.23
C LEU A 482 6.02 -17.40 6.04
N ALA A 483 6.05 -16.22 5.41
CA ALA A 483 5.68 -14.97 6.08
C ALA A 483 4.17 -14.81 6.24
N ALA A 484 3.37 -15.27 5.27
CA ALA A 484 1.91 -15.24 5.32
C ALA A 484 1.36 -16.08 6.49
N PHE A 485 2.04 -17.18 6.84
CA PHE A 485 1.70 -18.06 7.96
C PHE A 485 2.58 -17.84 9.22
N ASP A 486 3.23 -16.67 9.34
CA ASP A 486 4.07 -16.27 10.49
C ASP A 486 5.16 -17.28 10.91
N LEU A 487 5.62 -18.13 9.98
CA LEU A 487 6.73 -19.05 10.21
C LEU A 487 8.08 -18.32 10.18
N ILE A 488 8.15 -17.18 9.49
CA ILE A 488 9.30 -16.29 9.45
C ILE A 488 8.87 -14.82 9.55
N ASP A 489 9.77 -13.96 10.03
CA ASP A 489 9.63 -12.51 9.94
C ASP A 489 10.89 -11.92 9.29
N ALA A 490 10.75 -10.81 8.58
CA ALA A 490 11.89 -10.11 8.03
C ALA A 490 12.72 -9.51 9.17
N ASP A 491 14.03 -9.79 9.17
CA ASP A 491 14.95 -9.26 10.17
C ASP A 491 14.89 -7.71 10.18
N ARG A 492 14.42 -7.15 11.30
CA ARG A 492 14.42 -5.71 11.56
C ARG A 492 15.84 -5.34 11.94
N GLY A 493 16.70 -5.12 10.94
CA GLY A 493 18.11 -4.80 11.17
C GLY A 493 18.34 -3.78 12.29
N SER A 494 19.32 -4.09 13.16
CA SER A 494 19.86 -3.28 14.26
C SER A 494 18.87 -2.83 15.37
N VAL A 495 19.22 -3.24 16.59
CA VAL A 495 18.62 -2.92 17.91
C VAL A 495 18.37 -1.41 18.14
N GLY A 496 18.99 -0.52 17.36
CA GLY A 496 18.84 0.93 17.48
C GLY A 496 17.50 1.52 17.01
N ALA A 497 16.72 0.82 16.18
CA ALA A 497 15.39 1.27 15.74
C ALA A 497 14.26 0.92 16.74
N GLN A 498 14.59 0.27 17.86
CA GLN A 498 13.62 -0.33 18.80
C GLN A 498 13.34 0.50 20.06
N ARG A 499 13.75 1.78 20.13
CA ARG A 499 13.36 2.67 21.25
C ARG A 499 12.16 3.58 20.97
N GLY A 500 11.53 3.46 19.79
CA GLY A 500 10.49 4.38 19.37
C GLY A 500 9.05 3.99 19.67
N ASP A 501 8.68 2.71 19.76
CA ASP A 501 7.26 2.36 19.48
C ASP A 501 6.71 1.08 20.14
N SER A 502 7.34 0.56 21.20
CA SER A 502 6.79 -0.59 21.95
C SER A 502 6.20 -0.15 23.28
N ALA A 503 5.05 0.52 23.23
CA ALA A 503 4.21 0.79 24.40
C ALA A 503 2.82 0.13 24.34
N THR A 504 2.48 -0.61 23.28
CA THR A 504 1.13 -1.20 23.11
C THR A 504 1.10 -2.70 22.85
N ASP A 505 2.20 -3.43 23.10
CA ASP A 505 2.21 -4.90 23.03
C ASP A 505 2.58 -5.47 24.39
N GLN A 506 1.67 -5.32 25.35
CA GLN A 506 1.68 -6.08 26.59
C GLN A 506 0.80 -7.31 26.39
N THR A 507 1.38 -8.40 25.89
CA THR A 507 0.96 -9.82 26.14
C THR A 507 1.73 -10.76 25.20
N VAL A 508 3.04 -10.91 25.40
CA VAL A 508 3.70 -12.21 25.13
C VAL A 508 4.82 -12.37 26.15
N ASP A 509 4.75 -13.44 26.93
CA ASP A 509 5.66 -13.75 28.02
C ASP A 509 7.13 -13.54 27.67
N GLY A 510 7.79 -12.78 28.53
CA GLY A 510 9.21 -12.49 28.47
C GLY A 510 10.02 -13.74 28.81
N GLU A 511 10.93 -14.09 27.89
CA GLU A 511 12.29 -14.62 28.09
C GLU A 511 12.72 -15.61 26.98
N GLU A 512 11.78 -16.28 26.28
CA GLU A 512 12.11 -17.14 25.12
C GLU A 512 12.14 -16.41 23.77
N SER A 513 11.33 -15.35 23.61
CA SER A 513 11.19 -14.56 22.37
C SER A 513 12.42 -13.70 22.00
N LEU A 514 13.44 -13.66 22.87
CA LEU A 514 14.71 -12.96 22.66
C LEU A 514 15.79 -13.84 22.04
N ARG A 515 15.61 -15.17 22.00
CA ARG A 515 16.62 -16.11 21.48
C ARG A 515 16.22 -16.56 20.06
N ILE A 516 16.99 -16.08 19.08
CA ILE A 516 16.99 -16.47 17.66
C ILE A 516 15.92 -15.76 16.79
N ARG A 517 16.09 -14.45 16.58
CA ARG A 517 15.49 -13.79 15.41
C ARG A 517 16.25 -14.23 14.17
N ARG A 518 15.60 -15.01 13.30
CA ARG A 518 16.17 -15.55 12.08
C ARG A 518 15.72 -14.74 10.87
N GLY A 519 16.68 -14.15 10.14
CA GLY A 519 16.40 -13.52 8.85
C GLY A 519 16.08 -14.52 7.74
N VAL A 520 15.28 -14.09 6.76
CA VAL A 520 14.77 -14.91 5.63
C VAL A 520 15.84 -15.75 4.95
N ASN A 521 17.01 -15.17 4.65
CA ASN A 521 18.12 -15.90 4.02
C ASN A 521 18.55 -17.14 4.81
N ASN A 522 18.57 -17.06 6.14
CA ASN A 522 18.92 -18.20 6.97
C ASN A 522 17.83 -19.27 6.93
N ALA A 523 16.55 -18.89 6.83
CA ALA A 523 15.43 -19.82 6.74
C ALA A 523 15.49 -20.60 5.43
N ILE A 524 15.61 -19.89 4.30
CA ILE A 524 15.75 -20.51 2.98
C ILE A 524 17.00 -21.41 2.92
N ALA A 525 18.13 -20.96 3.48
CA ALA A 525 19.36 -21.77 3.51
C ALA A 525 19.20 -23.07 4.32
N ALA A 526 18.38 -23.11 5.36
CA ALA A 526 18.14 -24.38 6.07
C ALA A 526 17.11 -25.27 5.40
N MET A 527 16.11 -24.70 4.73
CA MET A 527 15.22 -25.51 3.89
C MET A 527 15.99 -26.21 2.78
N ARG A 528 17.05 -25.60 2.23
CA ARG A 528 17.97 -26.26 1.29
C ARG A 528 18.69 -27.47 1.87
N ASN A 529 18.94 -27.50 3.18
CA ASN A 529 19.64 -28.61 3.83
C ASN A 529 18.72 -29.81 4.09
N ASP A 530 17.40 -29.63 4.01
CA ASP A 530 16.41 -30.70 4.15
C ASP A 530 15.32 -30.55 3.07
N PRO A 531 15.63 -30.91 1.80
CA PRO A 531 14.72 -30.68 0.68
C PRO A 531 13.40 -31.44 0.80
N VAL A 532 13.42 -32.68 1.31
CA VAL A 532 12.23 -33.52 1.45
C VAL A 532 11.22 -32.86 2.39
N ARG A 533 11.67 -32.48 3.59
CA ARG A 533 10.81 -31.78 4.55
C ARG A 533 10.40 -30.40 4.04
N ALA A 534 11.29 -29.68 3.36
CA ALA A 534 10.99 -28.37 2.80
C ALA A 534 9.87 -28.43 1.74
N VAL A 535 9.94 -29.36 0.79
CA VAL A 535 8.90 -29.58 -0.22
C VAL A 535 7.58 -29.98 0.44
N ALA A 536 7.61 -30.88 1.42
CA ALA A 536 6.42 -31.28 2.16
C ALA A 536 5.76 -30.09 2.88
N LEU A 537 6.54 -29.23 3.51
CA LEU A 537 6.03 -28.00 4.13
C LEU A 537 5.42 -27.06 3.09
N LEU A 538 6.06 -26.88 1.92
CA LEU A 538 5.50 -26.01 0.87
C LEU A 538 4.19 -26.56 0.30
N ARG A 539 4.07 -27.88 0.11
CA ARG A 539 2.82 -28.55 -0.25
C ARG A 539 1.74 -28.32 0.83
N GLU A 540 2.12 -28.39 2.10
CA GLU A 540 1.22 -28.12 3.22
C GLU A 540 0.72 -26.68 3.25
N LEU A 541 1.59 -25.70 3.05
CA LEU A 541 1.21 -24.29 3.00
C LEU A 541 0.26 -24.01 1.82
N ALA A 542 0.50 -24.62 0.66
CA ALA A 542 -0.42 -24.49 -0.47
C ALA A 542 -1.80 -25.07 -0.14
N LEU A 543 -1.86 -26.24 0.50
CA LEU A 543 -3.14 -26.82 0.91
C LEU A 543 -3.85 -25.97 1.98
N ALA A 544 -3.10 -25.42 2.94
CA ALA A 544 -3.66 -24.56 3.97
C ALA A 544 -4.33 -23.30 3.37
N MET A 545 -3.74 -22.73 2.32
CA MET A 545 -4.37 -21.64 1.55
C MET A 545 -5.67 -22.10 0.86
N ASP A 546 -5.63 -23.26 0.22
CA ASP A 546 -6.76 -23.83 -0.52
C ASP A 546 -7.93 -24.21 0.40
N GLU A 547 -7.64 -24.55 1.66
CA GLU A 547 -8.61 -24.89 2.72
C GLU A 547 -9.02 -23.68 3.56
N GLY A 548 -8.90 -22.46 3.02
CA GLY A 548 -9.41 -21.23 3.65
C GLY A 548 -8.46 -20.60 4.66
N ASP A 549 -7.16 -20.58 4.35
CA ASP A 549 -6.12 -19.97 5.18
C ASP A 549 -6.06 -20.52 6.61
N ARG A 550 -6.34 -21.82 6.77
CA ARG A 550 -6.18 -22.49 8.06
C ARG A 550 -4.72 -22.50 8.50
N ASP A 551 -4.50 -22.71 9.78
CA ASP A 551 -3.14 -22.92 10.28
C ASP A 551 -2.50 -24.15 9.60
N PRO A 552 -1.26 -24.03 9.09
CA PRO A 552 -0.57 -25.14 8.46
C PRO A 552 -0.15 -26.17 9.50
N LEU A 553 -0.12 -27.44 9.11
CA LEU A 553 0.28 -28.53 9.99
C LEU A 553 1.80 -28.80 9.91
N GLN A 554 2.35 -29.41 10.95
CA GLN A 554 3.76 -29.81 10.99
C GLN A 554 4.02 -30.94 9.99
N VAL A 555 5.27 -31.04 9.54
CA VAL A 555 5.77 -32.15 8.72
C VAL A 555 6.96 -32.82 9.41
N ASP A 556 7.01 -34.15 9.38
CA ASP A 556 8.13 -34.91 9.94
C ASP A 556 9.35 -34.97 9.00
N GLU A 557 10.37 -35.75 9.34
CA GLU A 557 11.61 -35.89 8.53
C GLU A 557 11.36 -36.60 7.19
N SER A 558 10.30 -37.41 7.10
CA SER A 558 9.90 -38.10 5.88
C SER A 558 9.01 -37.25 4.97
N GLY A 559 8.62 -36.06 5.43
CA GLY A 559 7.66 -35.21 4.75
C GLY A 559 6.20 -35.62 5.00
N THR A 560 5.94 -36.47 5.99
CA THR A 560 4.58 -36.86 6.38
C THR A 560 3.96 -35.76 7.25
N ARG A 561 2.71 -35.41 6.95
CA ARG A 561 1.92 -34.45 7.73
C ARG A 561 1.60 -34.99 9.11
N LEU A 562 1.76 -34.15 10.12
CA LEU A 562 1.42 -34.42 11.51
C LEU A 562 0.14 -33.67 11.91
N GLU A 563 -0.43 -33.99 13.07
CA GLU A 563 -1.67 -33.35 13.56
C GLU A 563 -1.43 -32.00 14.23
N GLN A 564 -0.19 -31.70 14.63
CA GLN A 564 0.14 -30.46 15.32
C GLN A 564 0.30 -29.30 14.35
N VAL A 565 -0.02 -28.07 14.80
CA VAL A 565 0.18 -26.84 14.02
C VAL A 565 1.67 -26.51 13.87
N ALA A 566 2.07 -26.12 12.66
CA ALA A 566 3.38 -25.58 12.36
C ALA A 566 3.49 -24.16 12.92
N THR A 567 4.21 -24.02 14.02
CA THR A 567 4.53 -22.71 14.60
C THR A 567 5.93 -22.25 14.19
N ARG A 568 6.22 -20.96 14.34
CA ARG A 568 7.58 -20.42 14.20
C ARG A 568 8.62 -21.15 15.05
N ALA A 569 8.26 -21.53 16.27
CA ALA A 569 9.14 -22.26 17.17
C ALA A 569 9.45 -23.68 16.66
N TRP A 570 8.44 -24.36 16.11
CA TRP A 570 8.64 -25.63 15.42
C TRP A 570 9.52 -25.46 14.18
N PHE A 571 9.22 -24.49 13.31
CA PHE A 571 9.97 -24.25 12.09
C PHE A 571 11.46 -24.03 12.35
N ASN A 572 11.79 -23.22 13.37
CA ASN A 572 13.18 -22.97 13.75
C ASN A 572 13.91 -24.21 14.30
N ARG A 573 13.17 -25.14 14.90
CA ARG A 573 13.72 -26.41 15.41
C ARG A 573 13.92 -27.43 14.29
N SER A 574 12.95 -27.54 13.39
CA SER A 574 12.94 -28.52 12.29
C SER A 574 13.87 -28.12 11.14
N PHE A 575 14.11 -26.82 10.95
CA PHE A 575 15.08 -26.28 10.00
C PHE A 575 16.15 -25.49 10.75
N PRO A 576 17.05 -26.09 11.52
CA PRO A 576 17.99 -25.35 12.36
C PRO A 576 18.89 -24.43 11.53
N LYS A 577 19.27 -23.28 12.09
CA LYS A 577 20.32 -22.44 11.49
C LYS A 577 21.60 -23.28 11.45
N THR A 578 22.21 -23.43 10.28
CA THR A 578 23.57 -23.98 10.16
C THR A 578 24.53 -23.08 10.92
N ALA A 579 24.69 -23.35 12.21
CA ALA A 579 25.87 -22.92 12.93
C ALA A 579 27.02 -23.75 12.35
N ALA A 580 28.07 -23.08 11.88
CA ALA A 580 29.38 -23.69 11.71
C ALA A 580 29.86 -24.16 13.09
N THR A 581 29.34 -25.30 13.53
CA THR A 581 29.80 -26.05 14.70
C THR A 581 29.73 -27.50 14.28
N ALA A 582 30.91 -28.01 13.94
CA ALA A 582 31.12 -29.43 13.69
C ALA A 582 30.46 -30.27 14.80
N PRO A 583 29.67 -31.30 14.46
CA PRO A 583 29.19 -32.24 15.46
C PRO A 583 30.40 -33.01 16.02
N ARG A 584 30.48 -33.07 17.35
CA ARG A 584 31.31 -34.07 18.04
C ARG A 584 30.79 -35.45 17.63
N VAL A 585 31.61 -36.18 16.88
CA VAL A 585 31.36 -37.57 16.51
C VAL A 585 31.35 -38.44 17.76
N SER A 586 30.21 -39.09 18.04
CA SER A 586 30.17 -40.34 18.80
C SER A 586 29.93 -41.48 17.81
N PRO A 587 30.77 -42.53 17.78
CA PRO A 587 30.69 -43.57 16.77
C PRO A 587 29.71 -44.67 17.19
N GLY A 588 28.84 -45.11 16.27
CA GLY A 588 28.24 -46.45 16.34
C GLY A 588 26.84 -46.58 15.75
N GLN A 589 26.74 -46.84 14.44
CA GLN A 589 26.21 -48.08 13.83
C GLN A 589 25.77 -47.82 12.37
N PRO A 590 26.10 -48.72 11.43
CA PRO A 590 25.74 -48.55 10.02
C PRO A 590 24.35 -49.13 9.72
N THR A 591 23.51 -48.38 9.01
CA THR A 591 22.32 -48.91 8.33
C THR A 591 22.52 -48.83 6.82
N PRO A 592 22.32 -49.91 6.04
CA PRO A 592 22.61 -49.93 4.61
C PRO A 592 21.37 -49.55 3.77
N GLY A 593 21.60 -48.85 2.65
CA GLY A 593 20.69 -48.89 1.50
C GLY A 593 19.93 -47.60 1.18
N ALA A 594 20.64 -46.51 0.91
CA ALA A 594 20.16 -45.46 0.01
C ALA A 594 21.29 -45.18 -0.98
N ALA A 595 21.04 -45.34 -2.27
CA ALA A 595 22.00 -44.97 -3.30
C ALA A 595 22.18 -43.45 -3.23
N ALA A 596 23.30 -43.03 -2.62
CA ALA A 596 23.72 -41.65 -2.61
C ALA A 596 23.76 -41.13 -4.05
N ALA A 597 23.25 -39.92 -4.27
CA ALA A 597 23.52 -39.19 -5.50
C ALA A 597 25.05 -39.24 -5.76
N PRO A 598 25.49 -39.43 -7.01
CA PRO A 598 26.92 -39.51 -7.30
C PRO A 598 27.60 -38.27 -6.71
N PRO A 599 28.71 -38.43 -5.98
CA PRO A 599 29.41 -37.31 -5.38
C PRO A 599 29.69 -36.26 -6.44
N GLU A 600 29.57 -34.98 -6.05
CA GLU A 600 29.95 -33.84 -6.89
C GLU A 600 31.32 -34.15 -7.51
N SER A 601 31.38 -34.25 -8.84
CA SER A 601 32.67 -34.47 -9.50
C SER A 601 33.60 -33.31 -9.19
N ASP A 602 34.89 -33.56 -9.06
CA ASP A 602 35.88 -32.51 -8.79
C ASP A 602 35.79 -31.35 -9.81
N THR A 603 35.37 -31.66 -11.05
CA THR A 603 35.12 -30.67 -12.10
C THR A 603 33.91 -29.76 -11.79
N GLN A 604 32.84 -30.30 -11.21
CA GLN A 604 31.67 -29.51 -10.79
C GLN A 604 32.00 -28.68 -9.54
N ALA A 605 32.74 -29.23 -8.58
CA ALA A 605 33.21 -28.52 -7.39
C ALA A 605 34.08 -27.31 -7.78
N VAL A 606 35.02 -27.47 -8.72
CA VAL A 606 35.86 -26.37 -9.22
C VAL A 606 35.03 -25.30 -9.93
N LYS A 607 34.02 -25.68 -10.73
CA LYS A 607 33.12 -24.71 -11.40
C LYS A 607 32.30 -23.91 -10.39
N ARG A 608 31.77 -24.57 -9.35
CA ARG A 608 31.00 -23.93 -8.27
C ARG A 608 31.89 -22.97 -7.47
N LEU A 609 33.05 -23.42 -7.01
CA LEU A 609 34.00 -22.61 -6.24
C LEU A 609 34.53 -21.42 -7.05
N ARG A 610 34.72 -21.56 -8.37
CA ARG A 610 35.09 -20.44 -9.26
C ARG A 610 33.99 -19.38 -9.35
N ARG A 611 32.72 -19.78 -9.38
CA ARG A 611 31.57 -18.86 -9.37
C ARG A 611 31.47 -18.14 -8.02
N GLU A 612 31.54 -18.89 -6.91
CA GLU A 612 31.52 -18.34 -5.55
C GLU A 612 32.68 -17.34 -5.33
N LEU A 613 33.88 -17.65 -5.82
CA LEU A 613 35.04 -16.75 -5.77
C LEU A 613 34.79 -15.45 -6.54
N ASN A 614 34.25 -15.52 -7.76
CA ASN A 614 33.92 -14.34 -8.55
C ASN A 614 32.86 -13.45 -7.88
N GLU A 615 31.85 -14.05 -7.27
CA GLU A 615 30.80 -13.33 -6.54
C GLU A 615 31.36 -12.58 -5.31
N ILE A 616 32.27 -13.23 -4.57
CA ILE A 616 32.94 -12.63 -3.41
C ILE A 616 33.85 -11.48 -3.83
N LEU A 617 34.67 -11.66 -4.88
CA LEU A 617 35.57 -10.62 -5.39
C LEU A 617 34.80 -9.39 -5.89
N THR A 618 33.69 -9.62 -6.61
CA THR A 618 32.81 -8.55 -7.09
C THR A 618 32.17 -7.79 -5.92
N SER A 619 31.65 -8.53 -4.93
CA SER A 619 31.02 -7.94 -3.73
C SER A 619 32.01 -7.12 -2.90
N LEU A 620 33.26 -7.59 -2.80
CA LEU A 620 34.34 -6.89 -2.11
C LEU A 620 34.72 -5.60 -2.83
N GLU A 621 34.89 -5.65 -4.16
CA GLU A 621 35.19 -4.49 -4.99
C GLU A 621 34.10 -3.40 -4.89
N GLU A 622 32.82 -3.81 -4.99
CA GLU A 622 31.68 -2.91 -4.81
C GLU A 622 31.64 -2.32 -3.40
N GLY A 623 31.83 -3.16 -2.37
CA GLY A 623 31.84 -2.74 -0.97
C GLY A 623 32.91 -1.67 -0.68
N VAL A 624 34.12 -1.86 -1.19
CA VAL A 624 35.23 -0.90 -1.02
C VAL A 624 34.96 0.41 -1.76
N LYS A 625 34.42 0.36 -2.98
CA LYS A 625 34.07 1.56 -3.77
C LYS A 625 32.95 2.40 -3.13
N LEU A 626 32.07 1.79 -2.34
CA LEU A 626 30.96 2.48 -1.67
C LEU A 626 31.38 3.30 -0.44
N LEU A 627 32.46 2.91 0.24
CA LEU A 627 32.89 3.52 1.51
C LEU A 627 33.10 5.04 1.43
N PRO A 628 33.82 5.60 0.42
CA PRO A 628 33.99 7.04 0.30
C PRO A 628 32.66 7.79 0.10
N GLY A 629 31.74 7.21 -0.67
CA GLY A 629 30.42 7.78 -0.95
C GLY A 629 29.53 7.82 0.30
N ILE A 630 29.53 6.76 1.10
CA ILE A 630 28.81 6.70 2.37
C ILE A 630 29.36 7.72 3.37
N VAL A 631 30.69 7.84 3.48
CA VAL A 631 31.34 8.85 4.34
C VAL A 631 30.98 10.28 3.89
N ALA A 632 30.91 10.52 2.58
CA ALA A 632 30.51 11.82 2.03
C ALA A 632 29.02 12.13 2.32
N GLN A 633 28.12 11.16 2.13
CA GLN A 633 26.68 11.32 2.43
C GLN A 633 26.45 11.55 3.93
N MET A 634 27.12 10.78 4.79
CA MET A 634 27.03 10.94 6.25
C MET A 634 27.47 12.34 6.68
N ARG A 635 28.55 12.89 6.09
CA ARG A 635 28.98 14.27 6.32
C ARG A 635 27.96 15.30 5.81
N ALA A 636 27.35 15.07 4.65
CA ALA A 636 26.36 15.98 4.09
C ALA A 636 25.08 16.04 4.95
N HIS A 637 24.57 14.90 5.39
CA HIS A 637 23.41 14.83 6.28
C HIS A 637 23.71 15.39 7.68
N ALA A 638 24.90 15.15 8.23
CA ALA A 638 25.31 15.71 9.50
C ALA A 638 25.36 17.24 9.48
N ARG A 639 25.87 17.83 8.38
CA ARG A 639 25.84 19.29 8.17
C ARG A 639 24.42 19.84 8.10
N ALA A 640 23.52 19.15 7.39
CA ALA A 640 22.12 19.57 7.27
C ALA A 640 21.36 19.46 8.62
N ALA A 641 21.78 18.56 9.50
CA ALA A 641 21.17 18.32 10.81
C ALA A 641 21.89 19.03 11.97
N HIS A 642 22.88 19.88 11.70
CA HIS A 642 23.72 20.54 12.73
C HIS A 642 24.39 19.56 13.72
N ILE A 643 24.82 18.39 13.22
CA ILE A 643 25.55 17.39 13.99
C ILE A 643 27.05 17.56 13.73
N ASP A 644 27.79 18.03 14.73
CA ASP A 644 29.23 18.32 14.60
C ASP A 644 30.10 17.06 14.47
N GLN A 645 29.70 15.96 15.10
CA GLN A 645 30.41 14.67 15.06
C GLN A 645 29.46 13.54 14.63
N PRO A 646 29.31 13.26 13.31
CA PRO A 646 28.48 12.16 12.83
C PRO A 646 28.92 10.77 13.30
N LEU A 647 30.19 10.65 13.68
CA LEU A 647 30.75 9.45 14.25
C LEU A 647 31.64 9.84 15.44
N PRO A 648 31.37 9.37 16.67
CA PRO A 648 32.23 9.61 17.83
C PRO A 648 33.65 9.12 17.58
N GLU A 649 34.64 9.83 18.10
CA GLU A 649 36.07 9.56 17.85
C GLU A 649 36.48 8.10 18.15
N ALA A 650 36.02 7.55 19.27
CA ALA A 650 36.27 6.15 19.63
C ALA A 650 35.72 5.15 18.59
N ARG A 651 34.56 5.45 17.98
CA ARG A 651 33.96 4.62 16.93
C ARG A 651 34.65 4.81 15.58
N ALA A 652 35.13 6.01 15.28
CA ALA A 652 35.92 6.28 14.09
C ALA A 652 37.27 5.53 14.14
N GLN A 653 37.93 5.53 15.30
CA GLN A 653 39.16 4.78 15.53
C GLN A 653 38.92 3.27 15.44
N GLN A 654 37.83 2.76 16.03
CA GLN A 654 37.46 1.35 15.91
C GLN A 654 37.18 0.93 14.47
N ALA A 655 36.46 1.74 13.69
CA ALA A 655 36.20 1.48 12.28
C ALA A 655 37.49 1.50 11.46
N ALA A 656 38.40 2.44 11.74
CA ALA A 656 39.72 2.49 11.09
C ALA A 656 40.57 1.25 11.42
N LEU A 657 40.54 0.77 12.67
CA LEU A 657 41.22 -0.46 13.09
C LEU A 657 40.63 -1.69 12.40
N GLN A 658 39.31 -1.77 12.25
CA GLN A 658 38.65 -2.85 11.52
C GLN A 658 39.05 -2.88 10.04
N VAL A 659 39.09 -1.73 9.37
CA VAL A 659 39.57 -1.65 7.98
C VAL A 659 41.04 -2.05 7.90
N THR A 660 41.87 -1.60 8.85
CA THR A 660 43.30 -1.94 8.89
C THR A 660 43.53 -3.43 9.15
N ALA A 661 42.71 -4.06 9.98
CA ALA A 661 42.77 -5.49 10.28
C ALA A 661 42.41 -6.38 9.07
N LEU A 662 41.68 -5.84 8.08
CA LEU A 662 41.36 -6.54 6.83
C LEU A 662 42.49 -6.48 5.81
N LEU A 663 43.39 -5.48 5.88
CA LEU A 663 44.46 -5.28 4.90
C LEU A 663 45.42 -6.46 4.77
N PRO A 664 45.88 -7.14 5.84
CA PRO A 664 46.76 -8.31 5.71
C PRO A 664 46.11 -9.45 4.91
N HIS A 665 44.84 -9.74 5.16
CA HIS A 665 44.11 -10.81 4.48
C HIS A 665 43.88 -10.47 3.00
N LEU A 666 43.62 -9.19 2.70
CA LEU A 666 43.51 -8.69 1.33
C LEU A 666 44.86 -8.64 0.60
N ARG A 667 45.97 -8.55 1.33
CA ARG A 667 47.33 -8.50 0.77
C ARG A 667 47.85 -9.89 0.36
N GLU A 668 47.45 -10.94 1.07
CA GLU A 668 47.78 -12.34 0.75
C GLU A 668 46.92 -12.91 -0.38
N LEU A 669 45.72 -12.33 -0.57
CA LEU A 669 44.74 -12.82 -1.55
C LEU A 669 45.26 -12.89 -3.00
N PRO A 670 45.99 -11.89 -3.55
CA PRO A 670 46.54 -11.98 -4.90
C PRO A 670 47.51 -13.16 -5.09
N GLU A 671 48.34 -13.46 -4.10
CA GLU A 671 49.30 -14.59 -4.17
C GLU A 671 48.56 -15.94 -4.15
N LEU A 672 47.54 -16.08 -3.30
CA LEU A 672 46.69 -17.27 -3.28
C LEU A 672 45.92 -17.46 -4.59
N LEU A 673 45.43 -16.38 -5.19
CA LEU A 673 44.73 -16.41 -6.48
C LEU A 673 45.68 -16.73 -7.65
N LEU A 674 46.90 -16.21 -7.63
CA LEU A 674 47.93 -16.53 -8.62
C LEU A 674 48.39 -17.98 -8.50
N ALA A 675 48.45 -18.53 -7.28
CA ALA A 675 48.78 -19.94 -7.05
C ALA A 675 47.79 -20.92 -7.71
N LEU A 676 46.51 -20.55 -7.81
CA LEU A 676 45.48 -21.32 -8.54
C LEU A 676 45.69 -21.37 -10.06
N GLY A 677 46.51 -20.46 -10.61
CA GLY A 677 46.85 -20.39 -12.03
C GLY A 677 48.13 -21.15 -12.41
N ASN A 678 48.89 -21.63 -11.42
CA ASN A 678 50.09 -22.43 -11.67
C ASN A 678 49.69 -23.87 -12.02
N ARG A 679 50.27 -24.42 -13.09
CA ARG A 679 50.18 -25.87 -13.34
C ARG A 679 50.92 -26.58 -12.20
N GLU A 680 50.22 -27.42 -11.45
CA GLU A 680 50.88 -28.44 -10.63
C GLU A 680 51.72 -29.34 -11.57
N ALA A 681 52.96 -29.61 -11.18
CA ALA A 681 53.93 -30.39 -11.94
C ALA A 681 53.64 -31.89 -11.87
#